data_AF-A0A1Y3XT58-F1
#
_entry.id   AF-A0A1Y3XT58-F1
#
_cell.length_a   1.000
_cell.length_b   1.000
_cell.length_c   1.000
_cell.angle_alpha   90.00
_cell.angle_beta   90.00
_cell.angle_gamma   90.00
#
_symmetry.space_group_name_H-M   'P 1'
#
loop_
_entity.id
_entity.type
_entity.pdbx_description
1 polymer ?
#
loop_
_entity_poly.entity_id
_entity_poly.type
_entity_poly.pdbx_seq_one_letter_code
_entity_poly.pdbx_strand_id
1 'polypeptide(L)'
;MKISFFHKNILHDYVRFTKGKLPEALSGTKWDRVYVTSLFTFEWKVTIEAIEYAKTLVDSTDKIVVGGIAATMLPDQIYEETGIQPVCGLLNEPGKLGLPGDECIDQITPDYSMLEDIDYVYPFNNAYFLSATKGCGNKCGFCAVQTLEPKFIPYIDIKDRIKAIDERFGPKKDLILMDNNVLRSPRFNDIIDDIIAAGFGKGATYKNPRTGKIVQRYVDFNQGLDALFLTEEKAKRLGEIALRPARVAFDHIEDRDIYERALRLCAKNGITELSNYVLYNSEDFGGKGKKYHADTPADLYDRMKITLDLLDELNAEYGKAERIAAFSFPMRYIPLSAHERGYVGSQWNAKFLRAVQRMLVPTQGKGVCSRSFFEADFGKSADDFVRFLSMPEKLIAARGKISTKSRGKASETEEQFAIRKAGWERDQKKIQMWNSLYTQLGDEHEDFINLIGDNEYLPEKVLGITSTIQRKLYILYLTTPRLVALLGMIDKNSPTYSIVKAFIIEECPDLYKDILDIVAESEVQQNYIFKNFAEFFGRDGVSDLLKRLVISDFAVDKQLSKWDMISKKEGIGYIDFELIRVYRRFVDLDVLSKDEHDIAQKYILEMDMTEMASILATHIEKFESLLLSAVDTEKGQAVLKKVTKTITKNIQIKLENFLGEK
;
A
#
# COMPACT_ATOMS: atom_id res chain seq x y z
N MET A 1 10.48 -27.00 -5.04
CA MET A 1 11.28 -27.43 -6.21
C MET A 1 12.11 -28.68 -5.94
N LYS A 2 13.11 -28.66 -5.05
CA LYS A 2 13.96 -29.85 -4.81
C LYS A 2 13.19 -31.07 -4.26
N ILE A 3 12.27 -30.84 -3.31
CA ILE A 3 11.35 -31.88 -2.81
C ILE A 3 10.52 -32.49 -3.95
N SER A 4 9.96 -31.66 -4.85
CA SER A 4 9.22 -32.14 -6.03
C SER A 4 10.09 -33.01 -6.93
N PHE A 5 11.33 -32.60 -7.19
CA PHE A 5 12.26 -33.40 -7.98
C PHE A 5 12.55 -34.76 -7.35
N PHE A 6 12.84 -34.75 -6.04
CA PHE A 6 13.09 -35.95 -5.24
C PHE A 6 11.94 -36.95 -5.37
N HIS A 7 10.70 -36.49 -5.14
CA HIS A 7 9.52 -37.34 -5.27
C HIS A 7 9.33 -37.88 -6.69
N LYS A 8 9.40 -37.04 -7.73
CA LYS A 8 9.18 -37.47 -9.12
C LYS A 8 10.26 -38.43 -9.65
N ASN A 9 11.52 -38.25 -9.25
CA ASN A 9 12.66 -38.93 -9.90
C ASN A 9 13.34 -40.00 -9.06
N ILE A 10 13.19 -39.96 -7.73
CA ILE A 10 13.80 -40.93 -6.82
C ILE A 10 12.72 -41.87 -6.26
N LEU A 11 11.59 -41.30 -5.81
CA LEU A 11 10.48 -42.10 -5.30
C LEU A 11 9.48 -42.51 -6.38
N HIS A 12 9.51 -41.85 -7.54
CA HIS A 12 8.57 -42.04 -8.65
C HIS A 12 7.11 -41.73 -8.29
N ASP A 13 6.91 -40.76 -7.39
CA ASP A 13 5.60 -40.31 -6.95
C ASP A 13 4.96 -39.31 -7.93
N TYR A 14 3.62 -39.27 -7.93
CA TYR A 14 2.88 -38.16 -8.51
C TYR A 14 2.94 -36.94 -7.58
N VAL A 15 3.38 -35.80 -8.11
CA VAL A 15 3.50 -34.56 -7.34
C VAL A 15 2.65 -33.47 -7.97
N ARG A 16 1.88 -32.79 -7.13
CA ARG A 16 1.16 -31.56 -7.48
C ARG A 16 1.62 -30.42 -6.61
N PHE A 17 1.98 -29.31 -7.23
CA PHE A 17 2.21 -28.05 -6.54
C PHE A 17 0.94 -27.20 -6.49
N THR A 18 0.73 -26.49 -5.38
CA THR A 18 -0.24 -25.41 -5.31
C THR A 18 0.30 -24.23 -4.52
N LYS A 19 -0.16 -23.04 -4.89
CA LYS A 19 0.02 -21.81 -4.13
C LYS A 19 -1.33 -21.42 -3.54
N GLY A 20 -1.51 -21.66 -2.25
CA GLY A 20 -2.82 -21.57 -1.58
C GLY A 20 -3.52 -22.94 -1.58
N LYS A 21 -4.83 -22.96 -1.82
CA LYS A 21 -5.61 -24.21 -1.82
C LYS A 21 -5.44 -24.97 -3.13
N LEU A 22 -5.75 -26.27 -3.13
CA LEU A 22 -5.82 -27.05 -4.36
C LEU A 22 -6.96 -26.54 -5.25
N PRO A 23 -6.91 -26.76 -6.58
CA PRO A 23 -8.07 -26.59 -7.44
C PRO A 23 -9.27 -27.34 -6.91
N GLU A 24 -10.48 -26.81 -7.10
CA GLU A 24 -11.73 -27.38 -6.56
C GLU A 24 -11.90 -28.87 -6.93
N ALA A 25 -11.53 -29.24 -8.17
CA ALA A 25 -11.57 -30.62 -8.65
C ALA A 25 -10.69 -31.61 -7.86
N LEU A 26 -9.69 -31.12 -7.12
CA LEU A 26 -8.77 -31.92 -6.30
C LEU A 26 -8.97 -31.68 -4.80
N SER A 27 -9.94 -30.85 -4.40
CA SER A 27 -10.13 -30.44 -3.00
C SER A 27 -10.60 -31.59 -2.09
N GLY A 28 -11.27 -32.60 -2.66
CA GLY A 28 -11.68 -33.81 -1.95
C GLY A 28 -10.68 -34.97 -2.05
N THR A 29 -9.57 -34.80 -2.77
CA THR A 29 -8.58 -35.85 -2.97
C THR A 29 -7.72 -36.03 -1.73
N LYS A 30 -7.57 -37.27 -1.27
CA LYS A 30 -6.62 -37.64 -0.22
C LYS A 30 -5.24 -37.92 -0.82
N TRP A 31 -4.22 -37.39 -0.16
CA TRP A 31 -2.82 -37.46 -0.57
C TRP A 31 -2.02 -38.31 0.40
N ASP A 32 -1.13 -39.15 -0.12
CA ASP A 32 -0.25 -39.98 0.71
C ASP A 32 0.71 -39.13 1.56
N ARG A 33 1.07 -37.93 1.08
CA ARG A 33 1.91 -36.95 1.77
C ARG A 33 1.56 -35.53 1.36
N VAL A 34 1.62 -34.60 2.30
CA VAL A 34 1.48 -33.15 2.04
C VAL A 34 2.65 -32.40 2.67
N TYR A 35 3.32 -31.58 1.86
CA TYR A 35 4.40 -30.72 2.31
C TYR A 35 3.91 -29.27 2.42
N VAL A 36 4.10 -28.66 3.59
CA VAL A 36 3.83 -27.24 3.82
C VAL A 36 5.16 -26.52 4.06
N THR A 37 5.51 -25.61 3.15
CA THR A 37 6.69 -24.76 3.29
C THR A 37 6.31 -23.39 3.83
N SER A 38 6.96 -22.98 4.90
CA SER A 38 6.82 -21.66 5.51
C SER A 38 7.93 -20.71 5.04
N LEU A 39 7.63 -19.42 4.96
CA LEU A 39 8.58 -18.38 4.57
C LEU A 39 8.84 -17.45 5.75
N PHE A 40 8.15 -16.32 5.85
CA PHE A 40 8.42 -15.36 6.93
C PHE A 40 7.60 -15.66 8.19
N THR A 41 8.18 -15.42 9.36
CA THR A 41 7.48 -15.57 10.65
C THR A 41 6.29 -14.62 10.77
N PHE A 42 6.37 -13.43 10.18
CA PHE A 42 5.25 -12.48 10.15
C PHE A 42 4.10 -12.88 9.21
N GLU A 43 4.20 -14.03 8.53
CA GLU A 43 3.12 -14.66 7.75
C GLU A 43 2.53 -15.85 8.53
N TRP A 44 2.65 -15.83 9.86
CA TRP A 44 2.26 -16.90 10.78
C TRP A 44 0.85 -17.40 10.51
N LYS A 45 -0.14 -16.49 10.55
CA LYS A 45 -1.55 -16.82 10.34
C LYS A 45 -1.80 -17.63 9.05
N VAL A 46 -1.24 -17.17 7.93
CA VAL A 46 -1.39 -17.85 6.63
C VAL A 46 -0.67 -19.20 6.62
N THR A 47 0.46 -19.31 7.32
CA THR A 47 1.19 -20.57 7.49
C THR A 47 0.35 -21.58 8.27
N ILE A 48 -0.23 -21.19 9.40
CA ILE A 48 -1.12 -22.03 10.21
C ILE A 48 -2.36 -22.44 9.41
N GLU A 49 -3.01 -21.50 8.72
CA GLU A 49 -4.15 -21.79 7.84
C GLU A 49 -3.79 -22.82 6.74
N ALA A 50 -2.57 -22.77 6.20
CA ALA A 50 -2.10 -23.74 5.21
C ALA A 50 -1.86 -25.13 5.83
N ILE A 51 -1.36 -25.20 7.07
CA ILE A 51 -1.16 -26.46 7.79
C ILE A 51 -2.52 -27.09 8.14
N GLU A 52 -3.47 -26.31 8.65
CA GLU A 52 -4.83 -26.79 8.93
C GLU A 52 -5.54 -27.26 7.65
N TYR A 53 -5.35 -26.55 6.53
CA TYR A 53 -5.85 -27.03 5.26
C TYR A 53 -5.20 -28.36 4.84
N ALA A 54 -3.89 -28.52 5.02
CA ALA A 54 -3.19 -29.78 4.73
C ALA A 54 -3.75 -30.98 5.52
N LYS A 55 -4.19 -30.78 6.77
CA LYS A 55 -4.87 -31.82 7.57
C LYS A 55 -6.13 -32.35 6.92
N THR A 56 -6.84 -31.54 6.13
CA THR A 56 -8.04 -31.98 5.43
C THR A 56 -7.73 -32.88 4.22
N LEU A 57 -6.49 -32.82 3.71
CA LEU A 57 -6.04 -33.51 2.50
C LEU A 57 -5.38 -34.87 2.76
N VAL A 58 -5.24 -35.29 4.01
CA VAL A 58 -4.61 -36.57 4.38
C VAL A 58 -5.56 -37.39 5.25
N ASP A 59 -5.31 -38.69 5.37
CA ASP A 59 -6.05 -39.57 6.28
C ASP A 59 -5.50 -39.55 7.72
N SER A 60 -4.24 -39.13 7.89
CA SER A 60 -3.59 -38.99 9.19
C SER A 60 -2.50 -37.92 9.14
N THR A 61 -2.28 -37.21 10.26
CA THR A 61 -1.37 -36.05 10.34
C THR A 61 0.11 -36.43 10.23
N ASP A 62 0.48 -37.70 10.44
CA ASP A 62 1.85 -38.21 10.20
C ASP A 62 2.27 -38.13 8.72
N LYS A 63 1.33 -37.88 7.82
CA LYS A 63 1.57 -37.67 6.38
C LYS A 63 1.92 -36.22 6.03
N ILE A 64 1.86 -35.31 7.00
CA ILE A 64 2.14 -33.89 6.79
C ILE A 64 3.56 -33.60 7.24
N VAL A 65 4.32 -32.94 6.36
CA VAL A 65 5.64 -32.43 6.69
C VAL A 65 5.59 -30.91 6.60
N VAL A 66 5.89 -30.26 7.73
CA VAL A 66 6.03 -28.80 7.81
C VAL A 66 7.50 -28.45 7.86
N GLY A 67 7.93 -27.47 7.07
CA GLY A 67 9.31 -26.98 7.07
C GLY A 67 9.42 -25.56 6.53
N GLY A 68 10.65 -25.10 6.30
CA GLY A 68 10.93 -23.75 5.80
C GLY A 68 11.40 -22.79 6.88
N ILE A 69 11.47 -21.50 6.53
CA ILE A 69 12.17 -20.50 7.35
C ILE A 69 11.44 -20.27 8.67
N ALA A 70 10.15 -19.91 8.65
CA ALA A 70 9.39 -19.65 9.88
C ALA A 70 9.32 -20.88 10.81
N ALA A 71 9.09 -22.06 10.23
CA ALA A 71 9.04 -23.32 10.98
C ALA A 71 10.39 -23.70 11.60
N THR A 72 11.52 -23.27 11.01
CA THR A 72 12.84 -23.43 11.61
C THR A 72 13.11 -22.38 12.70
N MET A 73 12.59 -21.17 12.54
CA MET A 73 12.80 -20.09 13.51
C MET A 73 11.97 -20.26 14.78
N LEU A 74 10.75 -20.79 14.67
CA LEU A 74 9.79 -20.93 15.77
C LEU A 74 9.19 -22.36 15.81
N PRO A 75 10.03 -23.40 15.96
CA PRO A 75 9.57 -24.79 15.81
C PRO A 75 8.58 -25.22 16.89
N ASP A 76 8.82 -24.81 18.14
CA ASP A 76 7.98 -25.18 19.27
C ASP A 76 6.58 -24.59 19.13
N GLN A 77 6.47 -23.34 18.66
CA GLN A 77 5.18 -22.68 18.45
C GLN A 77 4.39 -23.31 17.29
N ILE A 78 5.06 -23.75 16.21
CA ILE A 78 4.40 -24.54 15.16
C ILE A 78 3.83 -25.84 15.75
N TYR A 79 4.61 -26.54 16.57
CA TYR A 79 4.16 -27.78 17.20
C TYR A 79 2.98 -27.54 18.15
N GLU A 80 3.06 -26.52 19.01
CA GLU A 80 2.00 -26.17 19.96
C GLU A 80 0.67 -25.86 19.27
N GLU A 81 0.69 -25.10 18.16
CA GLU A 81 -0.52 -24.71 17.46
C GLU A 81 -1.09 -25.81 16.54
N THR A 82 -0.22 -26.64 15.95
CA THR A 82 -0.63 -27.56 14.88
C THR A 82 -0.55 -29.03 15.26
N GLY A 83 0.17 -29.38 16.31
CA GLY A 83 0.50 -30.75 16.71
C GLY A 83 1.50 -31.46 15.79
N ILE A 84 2.09 -30.75 14.81
CA ILE A 84 3.03 -31.31 13.84
C ILE A 84 4.44 -30.78 14.12
N GLN A 85 5.38 -31.69 14.38
CA GLN A 85 6.77 -31.32 14.60
C GLN A 85 7.40 -30.88 13.27
N PRO A 86 7.94 -29.66 13.16
CA PRO A 86 8.53 -29.20 11.92
C PRO A 86 9.92 -29.80 11.68
N VAL A 87 10.23 -30.05 10.41
CA VAL A 87 11.59 -30.37 9.95
C VAL A 87 12.39 -29.09 9.84
N CYS A 88 13.38 -28.94 10.73
CA CYS A 88 14.16 -27.71 10.88
C CYS A 88 15.44 -27.69 10.02
N GLY A 89 15.77 -26.50 9.52
CA GLY A 89 16.97 -26.23 8.74
C GLY A 89 16.92 -26.77 7.32
N LEU A 90 18.08 -26.95 6.70
CA LEU A 90 18.19 -27.47 5.35
C LEU A 90 17.95 -28.99 5.31
N LEU A 91 17.46 -29.51 4.18
CA LEU A 91 17.42 -30.96 3.89
C LEU A 91 18.78 -31.45 3.36
N ASN A 92 19.85 -31.16 4.10
CA ASN A 92 21.23 -31.38 3.70
C ASN A 92 21.89 -32.59 4.40
N GLU A 93 21.13 -33.34 5.19
CA GLU A 93 21.58 -34.49 5.97
C GLU A 93 20.67 -35.69 5.71
N PRO A 94 21.20 -36.93 5.79
CA PRO A 94 20.41 -38.11 5.53
C PRO A 94 19.22 -38.29 6.48
N GLY A 95 18.07 -38.69 5.93
CA GLY A 95 16.90 -39.14 6.68
C GLY A 95 16.08 -38.03 7.35
N LYS A 96 16.28 -36.75 7.00
CA LYS A 96 15.48 -35.65 7.56
C LYS A 96 13.98 -35.74 7.25
N LEU A 97 13.62 -36.31 6.11
CA LEU A 97 12.24 -36.67 5.75
C LEU A 97 11.88 -38.11 6.13
N GLY A 98 12.86 -38.92 6.52
CA GLY A 98 12.67 -40.34 6.83
C GLY A 98 12.26 -41.20 5.63
N LEU A 99 12.63 -40.80 4.41
CA LEU A 99 12.26 -41.47 3.17
C LEU A 99 13.45 -42.17 2.49
N PRO A 100 13.22 -43.27 1.74
CA PRO A 100 14.28 -43.90 0.94
C PRO A 100 14.91 -42.90 -0.03
N GLY A 101 16.25 -42.87 -0.10
CA GLY A 101 16.99 -41.97 -0.99
C GLY A 101 17.09 -40.52 -0.51
N ASP A 102 16.58 -40.18 0.68
CA ASP A 102 16.80 -38.88 1.32
C ASP A 102 18.21 -38.78 1.91
N GLU A 103 19.23 -38.74 1.05
CA GLU A 103 20.62 -38.58 1.47
C GLU A 103 21.03 -37.11 1.61
N CYS A 104 20.67 -36.29 0.61
CA CYS A 104 20.93 -34.85 0.59
C CYS A 104 20.04 -34.12 -0.42
N ILE A 105 18.74 -33.95 -0.10
CA ILE A 105 17.76 -33.30 -0.99
C ILE A 105 18.15 -31.85 -1.34
N ASP A 106 18.84 -31.15 -0.45
CA ASP A 106 19.34 -29.80 -0.72
C ASP A 106 20.35 -29.74 -1.89
N GLN A 107 20.99 -30.87 -2.22
CA GLN A 107 21.94 -30.93 -3.33
C GLN A 107 21.32 -31.36 -4.67
N ILE A 108 20.05 -31.76 -4.66
CA ILE A 108 19.33 -32.25 -5.86
C ILE A 108 18.93 -31.12 -6.80
N THR A 109 18.86 -31.44 -8.10
CA THR A 109 18.34 -30.56 -9.16
C THR A 109 16.93 -30.06 -8.83
N PRO A 110 16.65 -28.75 -8.92
CA PRO A 110 15.31 -28.23 -8.70
C PRO A 110 14.35 -28.59 -9.84
N ASP A 111 13.14 -29.06 -9.51
CA ASP A 111 12.08 -29.31 -10.49
C ASP A 111 11.37 -28.01 -10.90
N TYR A 112 11.59 -27.57 -12.15
CA TYR A 112 10.91 -26.40 -12.73
C TYR A 112 9.52 -26.71 -13.27
N SER A 113 9.23 -27.98 -13.61
CA SER A 113 7.93 -28.37 -14.18
C SER A 113 6.78 -28.15 -13.20
N MET A 114 7.05 -28.19 -11.88
CA MET A 114 6.02 -27.93 -10.86
C MET A 114 5.41 -26.52 -10.96
N LEU A 115 6.08 -25.56 -11.60
CA LEU A 115 5.54 -24.22 -11.78
C LEU A 115 4.40 -24.18 -12.81
N GLU A 116 4.25 -25.23 -13.61
CA GLU A 116 3.14 -25.40 -14.58
C GLU A 116 1.85 -25.86 -13.89
N ASP A 117 1.90 -26.25 -12.61
CA ASP A 117 0.72 -26.68 -11.85
C ASP A 117 -0.18 -25.52 -11.39
N ILE A 118 0.28 -24.27 -11.53
CA ILE A 118 -0.41 -23.08 -11.04
C ILE A 118 -0.50 -21.99 -12.12
N ASP A 119 -1.54 -21.15 -12.03
CA ASP A 119 -1.71 -20.02 -12.95
C ASP A 119 -0.81 -18.82 -12.61
N TYR A 120 -0.26 -18.78 -11.39
CA TYR A 120 0.56 -17.66 -10.94
C TYR A 120 1.95 -17.69 -11.59
N VAL A 121 2.24 -16.66 -12.39
CA VAL A 121 3.52 -16.48 -13.06
C VAL A 121 4.51 -15.74 -12.15
N TYR A 122 5.53 -16.45 -11.66
CA TYR A 122 6.60 -15.84 -10.89
C TYR A 122 7.45 -14.87 -11.75
N PRO A 123 7.82 -13.67 -11.23
CA PRO A 123 8.58 -12.67 -12.00
C PRO A 123 9.90 -13.17 -12.59
N PHE A 124 10.56 -14.13 -11.93
CA PHE A 124 11.84 -14.72 -12.33
C PHE A 124 11.70 -16.19 -12.79
N ASN A 125 10.54 -16.58 -13.33
CA ASN A 125 10.26 -17.96 -13.74
C ASN A 125 11.20 -18.53 -14.83
N ASN A 126 11.94 -17.67 -15.54
CA ASN A 126 12.92 -18.06 -16.56
C ASN A 126 14.36 -17.79 -16.11
N ALA A 127 14.69 -18.23 -14.90
CA ALA A 127 16.04 -18.13 -14.36
C ALA A 127 16.47 -19.43 -13.67
N TYR A 128 17.77 -19.68 -13.61
CA TYR A 128 18.34 -20.68 -12.71
C TYR A 128 18.32 -20.13 -11.29
N PHE A 129 17.78 -20.87 -10.33
CA PHE A 129 17.86 -20.58 -8.89
C PHE A 129 18.87 -21.52 -8.23
N LEU A 130 20.07 -21.00 -7.97
CA LEU A 130 21.21 -21.78 -7.47
C LEU A 130 21.89 -21.05 -6.30
N SER A 131 22.90 -21.70 -5.73
CA SER A 131 23.81 -21.09 -4.75
C SER A 131 25.22 -21.58 -5.07
N ALA A 132 26.20 -20.68 -5.07
CA ALA A 132 27.62 -21.03 -5.19
C ALA A 132 28.32 -21.15 -3.82
N THR A 133 27.68 -20.63 -2.78
CA THR A 133 28.06 -20.67 -1.37
C THR A 133 26.81 -20.76 -0.50
N LYS A 134 26.97 -21.18 0.75
CA LYS A 134 25.88 -21.22 1.74
C LYS A 134 26.36 -20.81 3.12
N GLY A 135 25.47 -20.24 3.92
CA GLY A 135 25.76 -19.72 5.25
C GLY A 135 26.56 -18.40 5.26
N CYS A 136 26.70 -17.83 6.45
CA CYS A 136 27.49 -16.62 6.67
C CYS A 136 28.05 -16.62 8.10
N GLY A 137 29.26 -16.08 8.30
CA GLY A 137 29.90 -16.01 9.61
C GLY A 137 29.73 -14.68 10.36
N ASN A 138 28.98 -13.72 9.80
CA ASN A 138 28.94 -12.34 10.31
C ASN A 138 28.10 -12.16 11.58
N LYS A 139 27.23 -13.12 11.94
CA LYS A 139 26.40 -13.10 13.15
C LYS A 139 25.62 -11.80 13.36
N CYS A 140 25.09 -11.20 12.29
CA CYS A 140 24.25 -10.00 12.39
C CYS A 140 22.96 -10.31 13.17
N GLY A 141 22.63 -9.49 14.17
CA GLY A 141 21.52 -9.74 15.10
C GLY A 141 20.13 -9.82 14.45
N PHE A 142 19.95 -9.19 13.29
CA PHE A 142 18.70 -9.23 12.53
C PHE A 142 18.57 -10.44 11.58
N CYS A 143 19.63 -11.25 11.40
CA CYS A 143 19.74 -12.19 10.29
C CYS A 143 19.44 -13.64 10.70
N ALA A 144 18.51 -14.30 10.01
CA ALA A 144 18.14 -15.71 10.27
C ALA A 144 19.21 -16.74 9.84
N VAL A 145 20.22 -16.32 9.06
CA VAL A 145 21.21 -17.23 8.46
C VAL A 145 21.98 -18.03 9.51
N GLN A 146 22.26 -17.49 10.70
CA GLN A 146 22.95 -18.23 11.76
C GLN A 146 22.17 -19.46 12.24
N THR A 147 20.84 -19.43 12.13
CA THR A 147 19.97 -20.54 12.50
C THR A 147 19.74 -21.47 11.31
N LEU A 148 19.47 -20.90 10.13
CA LEU A 148 19.11 -21.66 8.92
C LEU A 148 20.30 -22.38 8.29
N GLU A 149 21.44 -21.68 8.19
CA GLU A 149 22.65 -22.11 7.50
C GLU A 149 23.90 -21.78 8.34
N PRO A 150 24.05 -22.41 9.53
CA PRO A 150 25.11 -22.06 10.50
C PRO A 150 26.53 -22.33 10.01
N LYS A 151 26.69 -23.30 9.10
CA LYS A 151 28.00 -23.70 8.55
C LYS A 151 28.24 -23.03 7.20
N PHE A 152 29.32 -22.26 7.12
CA PHE A 152 29.72 -21.67 5.85
C PHE A 152 30.27 -22.73 4.89
N ILE A 153 29.64 -22.88 3.73
CA ILE A 153 30.11 -23.70 2.62
C ILE A 153 30.74 -22.75 1.59
N PRO A 154 32.08 -22.79 1.41
CA PRO A 154 32.79 -21.80 0.61
C PRO A 154 32.64 -21.98 -0.90
N TYR A 155 32.17 -23.13 -1.37
CA TYR A 155 32.09 -23.43 -2.79
C TYR A 155 31.08 -24.55 -3.06
N ILE A 156 30.25 -24.34 -4.08
CA ILE A 156 29.28 -25.29 -4.64
C ILE A 156 29.40 -25.16 -6.16
N ASP A 157 29.63 -26.28 -6.85
CA ASP A 157 29.72 -26.28 -8.32
C ASP A 157 28.32 -26.05 -8.93
N ILE A 158 28.19 -24.96 -9.67
CA ILE A 158 26.94 -24.60 -10.36
C ILE A 158 26.85 -25.19 -11.77
N LYS A 159 27.97 -25.58 -12.40
CA LYS A 159 28.00 -26.01 -13.81
C LYS A 159 27.28 -27.33 -14.00
N ASP A 160 27.57 -28.31 -13.14
CA ASP A 160 26.91 -29.61 -13.18
C ASP A 160 25.40 -29.49 -12.95
N ARG A 161 25.01 -28.56 -12.06
CA ARG A 161 23.59 -28.26 -11.82
C ARG A 161 22.93 -27.61 -13.03
N ILE A 162 23.57 -26.64 -13.66
CA ILE A 162 23.06 -26.00 -14.88
C ILE A 162 22.88 -27.04 -15.98
N LYS A 163 23.89 -27.91 -16.19
CA LYS A 163 23.82 -29.00 -17.17
C LYS A 163 22.63 -29.93 -16.88
N ALA A 164 22.46 -30.37 -15.63
CA ALA A 164 21.34 -31.22 -15.24
C ALA A 164 19.97 -30.53 -15.39
N ILE A 165 19.90 -29.22 -15.18
CA ILE A 165 18.68 -28.43 -15.43
C ILE A 165 18.40 -28.34 -16.93
N ASP A 166 19.41 -28.07 -17.74
CA ASP A 166 19.28 -27.91 -19.20
C ASP A 166 18.80 -29.19 -19.87
N GLU A 167 19.39 -30.33 -19.49
CA GLU A 167 19.01 -31.67 -19.99
C GLU A 167 17.53 -31.99 -19.76
N ARG A 168 16.92 -31.46 -18.70
CA ARG A 168 15.56 -31.83 -18.27
C ARG A 168 14.50 -30.76 -18.53
N PHE A 169 14.87 -29.50 -18.34
CA PHE A 169 13.93 -28.37 -18.34
C PHE A 169 14.29 -27.30 -19.37
N GLY A 170 15.35 -27.53 -20.16
CA GLY A 170 15.87 -26.59 -21.14
C GLY A 170 16.56 -25.38 -20.52
N PRO A 171 17.31 -24.62 -21.35
CA PRO A 171 18.13 -23.51 -20.90
C PRO A 171 17.28 -22.35 -20.38
N LYS A 172 17.68 -21.79 -19.24
CA LYS A 172 17.05 -20.61 -18.63
C LYS A 172 17.78 -19.34 -19.03
N LYS A 173 17.07 -18.21 -18.99
CA LYS A 173 17.62 -16.92 -19.42
C LYS A 173 18.64 -16.37 -18.42
N ASP A 174 18.26 -16.27 -17.14
CA ASP A 174 19.05 -15.57 -16.12
C ASP A 174 19.61 -16.52 -15.06
N LEU A 175 20.59 -16.07 -14.28
CA LEU A 175 21.16 -16.79 -13.14
C LEU A 175 20.93 -15.99 -11.85
N ILE A 176 20.09 -16.53 -10.97
CA ILE A 176 19.82 -15.96 -9.65
C ILE A 176 20.51 -16.83 -8.59
N LEU A 177 21.47 -16.21 -7.90
CA LEU A 177 22.27 -16.85 -6.87
C LEU A 177 21.77 -16.43 -5.48
N MET A 178 21.38 -17.42 -4.67
CA MET A 178 20.79 -17.27 -3.34
C MET A 178 21.83 -17.35 -2.22
N ASP A 179 23.10 -17.12 -2.56
CA ASP A 179 24.25 -17.10 -1.66
C ASP A 179 24.08 -16.08 -0.53
N ASN A 180 24.18 -16.48 0.74
CA ASN A 180 24.06 -15.50 1.83
C ASN A 180 25.23 -14.49 1.86
N ASN A 181 26.44 -14.89 1.46
CA ASN A 181 27.60 -14.01 1.37
C ASN A 181 28.69 -14.61 0.45
N VAL A 182 28.51 -14.47 -0.87
CA VAL A 182 29.46 -15.00 -1.87
C VAL A 182 30.87 -14.42 -1.72
N LEU A 183 30.97 -13.12 -1.36
CA LEU A 183 32.24 -12.42 -1.26
C LEU A 183 33.09 -12.93 -0.10
N ARG A 184 32.51 -13.64 0.88
CA ARG A 184 33.27 -14.29 1.95
C ARG A 184 34.09 -15.49 1.47
N SER A 185 33.75 -16.06 0.30
CA SER A 185 34.41 -17.26 -0.19
C SER A 185 35.91 -17.02 -0.48
N PRO A 186 36.81 -17.89 0.01
CA PRO A 186 38.20 -17.90 -0.44
C PRO A 186 38.34 -18.42 -1.88
N ARG A 187 37.30 -19.05 -2.43
CA ARG A 187 37.23 -19.58 -3.81
C ARG A 187 36.41 -18.70 -4.73
N PHE A 188 36.32 -17.40 -4.42
CA PHE A 188 35.50 -16.45 -5.18
C PHE A 188 35.89 -16.40 -6.67
N ASN A 189 37.18 -16.46 -6.99
CA ASN A 189 37.65 -16.45 -8.37
C ASN A 189 37.14 -17.66 -9.16
N ASP A 190 37.15 -18.84 -8.55
CA ASP A 190 36.66 -20.08 -9.16
C ASP A 190 35.14 -20.02 -9.39
N ILE A 191 34.38 -19.42 -8.45
CA ILE A 191 32.94 -19.20 -8.61
C ILE A 191 32.66 -18.32 -9.82
N ILE A 192 33.45 -17.25 -10.01
CA ILE A 192 33.32 -16.36 -11.16
C ILE A 192 33.68 -17.09 -12.46
N ASP A 193 34.73 -17.91 -12.46
CA ASP A 193 35.09 -18.74 -13.62
C ASP A 193 33.97 -19.71 -13.99
N ASP A 194 33.32 -20.32 -13.00
CA ASP A 194 32.18 -21.22 -13.23
C ASP A 194 30.98 -20.48 -13.84
N ILE A 195 30.69 -19.27 -13.38
CA ILE A 195 29.62 -18.41 -13.93
C ILE A 195 29.94 -18.06 -15.40
N ILE A 196 31.18 -17.69 -15.71
CA ILE A 196 31.61 -17.38 -17.07
C ILE A 196 31.52 -18.63 -17.95
N ALA A 197 32.03 -19.77 -17.48
CA ALA A 197 31.99 -21.05 -18.19
C ALA A 197 30.56 -21.52 -18.46
N ALA A 198 29.61 -21.21 -17.56
CA ALA A 198 28.18 -21.46 -17.75
C ALA A 198 27.49 -20.49 -18.73
N GLY A 199 28.24 -19.59 -19.38
CA GLY A 199 27.73 -18.67 -20.40
C GLY A 199 27.07 -17.42 -19.82
N PHE A 200 27.51 -16.97 -18.64
CA PHE A 200 27.03 -15.74 -17.98
C PHE A 200 28.14 -14.66 -17.85
N GLY A 201 29.14 -14.69 -18.73
CA GLY A 201 30.12 -13.62 -18.87
C GLY A 201 29.49 -12.27 -19.25
N LYS A 202 30.23 -11.18 -19.11
CA LYS A 202 29.77 -9.82 -19.45
C LYS A 202 29.20 -9.76 -20.87
N GLY A 203 28.01 -9.17 -21.02
CA GLY A 203 27.33 -9.05 -22.31
C GLY A 203 26.72 -10.36 -22.84
N ALA A 204 26.63 -11.40 -22.02
CA ALA A 204 26.00 -12.66 -22.41
C ALA A 204 24.55 -12.48 -22.86
N THR A 205 24.19 -13.17 -23.94
CA THR A 205 22.83 -13.16 -24.49
C THR A 205 22.20 -14.55 -24.45
N TYR A 206 20.87 -14.58 -24.48
CA TYR A 206 20.04 -15.78 -24.53
C TYR A 206 19.12 -15.69 -25.74
N LYS A 207 19.11 -16.74 -26.55
CA LYS A 207 18.15 -16.90 -27.64
C LYS A 207 16.99 -17.75 -27.16
N ASN A 208 15.80 -17.17 -27.12
CA ASN A 208 14.61 -17.88 -26.72
C ASN A 208 14.33 -19.04 -27.72
N PRO A 209 14.27 -20.31 -27.27
CA PRO A 209 14.11 -21.44 -28.18
C PRO A 209 12.73 -21.47 -28.85
N ARG A 210 11.70 -20.89 -28.23
CA ARG A 210 10.33 -20.82 -28.77
C ARG A 210 10.14 -19.67 -29.75
N THR A 211 10.68 -18.49 -29.45
CA THR A 211 10.42 -17.27 -30.25
C THR A 211 11.58 -16.84 -31.13
N GLY A 212 12.76 -17.43 -30.96
CA GLY A 212 14.00 -17.03 -31.64
C GLY A 212 14.58 -15.68 -31.19
N LYS A 213 13.88 -14.94 -30.33
CA LYS A 213 14.30 -13.60 -29.88
C LYS A 213 15.57 -13.67 -29.03
N ILE A 214 16.53 -12.81 -29.34
CA ILE A 214 17.76 -12.64 -28.57
C ILE A 214 17.56 -11.54 -27.53
N VAL A 215 17.94 -11.83 -26.28
CA VAL A 215 17.83 -10.92 -25.14
C VAL A 215 19.07 -11.03 -24.26
N GLN A 216 19.37 -10.00 -23.47
CA GLN A 216 20.49 -10.03 -22.52
C GLN A 216 20.18 -10.97 -21.35
N ARG A 217 21.21 -11.70 -20.91
CA ARG A 217 21.22 -12.45 -19.65
C ARG A 217 21.66 -11.53 -18.53
N TYR A 218 21.32 -11.89 -17.29
CA TYR A 218 21.99 -11.32 -16.14
C TYR A 218 22.24 -12.35 -15.04
N VAL A 219 23.22 -12.02 -14.20
CA VAL A 219 23.54 -12.66 -12.94
C VAL A 219 23.07 -11.74 -11.81
N ASP A 220 22.37 -12.29 -10.83
CA ASP A 220 21.91 -11.56 -9.64
C ASP A 220 22.30 -12.33 -8.37
N PHE A 221 23.20 -11.76 -7.57
CA PHE A 221 23.44 -12.21 -6.20
C PHE A 221 22.35 -11.65 -5.29
N ASN A 222 21.21 -12.35 -5.26
CA ASN A 222 19.95 -11.77 -4.83
C ASN A 222 19.89 -11.43 -3.33
N GLN A 223 20.65 -12.14 -2.50
CA GLN A 223 20.76 -11.88 -1.06
C GLN A 223 21.70 -10.70 -0.73
N GLY A 224 22.38 -10.14 -1.73
CA GLY A 224 23.28 -9.02 -1.55
C GLY A 224 24.76 -9.39 -1.51
N LEU A 225 25.59 -8.37 -1.68
CA LEU A 225 27.04 -8.35 -1.63
C LEU A 225 27.45 -7.56 -0.39
N ASP A 226 28.25 -8.19 0.48
CA ASP A 226 28.74 -7.54 1.68
C ASP A 226 29.91 -6.60 1.36
N ALA A 227 29.69 -5.30 1.54
CA ALA A 227 30.66 -4.24 1.27
C ALA A 227 31.99 -4.43 2.03
N LEU A 228 31.95 -5.11 3.20
CA LEU A 228 33.14 -5.42 3.99
C LEU A 228 34.14 -6.27 3.19
N PHE A 229 33.65 -7.24 2.42
CA PHE A 229 34.48 -8.20 1.69
C PHE A 229 34.74 -7.79 0.23
N LEU A 230 34.22 -6.65 -0.23
CA LEU A 230 34.42 -6.17 -1.59
C LEU A 230 35.79 -5.49 -1.74
N THR A 231 36.75 -6.24 -2.27
CA THR A 231 38.09 -5.76 -2.64
C THR A 231 38.14 -5.37 -4.11
N GLU A 232 39.20 -4.67 -4.53
CA GLU A 232 39.40 -4.31 -5.94
C GLU A 232 39.48 -5.54 -6.85
N GLU A 233 40.19 -6.59 -6.42
CA GLU A 233 40.25 -7.86 -7.14
C GLU A 233 38.84 -8.46 -7.34
N LYS A 234 38.03 -8.52 -6.29
CA LYS A 234 36.68 -9.07 -6.39
C LYS A 234 35.76 -8.19 -7.24
N ALA A 235 35.87 -6.87 -7.14
CA ALA A 235 35.13 -5.94 -7.99
C ALA A 235 35.50 -6.11 -9.47
N LYS A 236 36.79 -6.31 -9.78
CA LYS A 236 37.26 -6.65 -11.13
C LYS A 236 36.60 -7.92 -11.65
N ARG A 237 36.61 -8.99 -10.85
CA ARG A 237 36.02 -10.28 -11.20
C ARG A 237 34.50 -10.21 -11.37
N LEU A 238 33.79 -9.45 -10.52
CA LEU A 238 32.37 -9.16 -10.72
C LEU A 238 32.09 -8.40 -12.03
N GLY A 239 33.02 -7.55 -12.48
CA GLY A 239 32.93 -6.85 -13.76
C GLY A 239 33.08 -7.75 -14.99
N GLU A 240 33.51 -9.01 -14.83
CA GLU A 240 33.70 -9.99 -15.91
C GLU A 240 32.43 -10.80 -16.23
N ILE A 241 31.39 -10.72 -15.38
CA ILE A 241 30.12 -11.42 -15.55
C ILE A 241 29.00 -10.47 -15.94
N ALA A 242 27.85 -11.00 -16.39
CA ALA A 242 26.66 -10.21 -16.69
C ALA A 242 25.92 -9.75 -15.42
N LEU A 243 26.63 -9.19 -14.43
CA LEU A 243 26.06 -8.78 -13.15
C LEU A 243 25.05 -7.64 -13.31
N ARG A 244 23.80 -7.86 -12.89
CA ARG A 244 22.76 -6.82 -12.88
C ARG A 244 21.62 -7.13 -11.89
N PRO A 245 21.43 -6.33 -10.82
CA PRO A 245 22.34 -5.30 -10.30
C PRO A 245 23.42 -5.90 -9.36
N ALA A 246 24.47 -5.13 -9.09
CA ALA A 246 25.32 -5.35 -7.93
C ALA A 246 24.61 -4.81 -6.67
N ARG A 247 24.06 -5.71 -5.85
CA ARG A 247 23.30 -5.39 -4.63
C ARG A 247 24.21 -5.22 -3.42
N VAL A 248 24.86 -4.08 -3.25
CA VAL A 248 25.76 -3.85 -2.12
C VAL A 248 24.95 -3.48 -0.87
N ALA A 249 25.02 -4.26 0.20
CA ALA A 249 24.24 -4.00 1.41
C ALA A 249 24.70 -2.72 2.14
N PHE A 250 23.74 -1.87 2.54
CA PHE A 250 23.98 -0.65 3.34
C PHE A 250 22.96 -0.58 4.50
N ASP A 251 22.98 -1.61 5.34
CA ASP A 251 21.96 -1.81 6.38
C ASP A 251 22.09 -0.86 7.58
N HIS A 252 23.26 -0.24 7.77
CA HIS A 252 23.55 0.65 8.90
C HIS A 252 24.42 1.83 8.47
N ILE A 253 24.19 3.02 9.02
CA ILE A 253 24.89 4.25 8.61
C ILE A 253 26.40 4.18 8.93
N GLU A 254 26.78 3.44 9.97
CA GLU A 254 28.16 3.21 10.41
C GLU A 254 28.96 2.33 9.44
N ASP A 255 28.32 1.78 8.41
CA ASP A 255 28.98 1.11 7.27
C ASP A 255 29.30 2.08 6.12
N ARG A 256 29.05 3.40 6.26
CA ARG A 256 29.20 4.41 5.18
C ARG A 256 30.51 4.32 4.41
N ASP A 257 31.66 4.43 5.09
CA ASP A 257 32.97 4.47 4.41
C ASP A 257 33.25 3.17 3.65
N ILE A 258 32.82 2.04 4.22
CA ILE A 258 32.96 0.72 3.61
C ILE A 258 32.06 0.61 2.38
N TYR A 259 30.83 1.13 2.47
CA TYR A 259 29.86 1.18 1.38
C TYR A 259 30.32 2.07 0.23
N GLU A 260 30.73 3.31 0.50
CA GLU A 260 31.21 4.24 -0.53
C GLU A 260 32.42 3.68 -1.27
N ARG A 261 33.39 3.11 -0.53
CA ARG A 261 34.55 2.41 -1.14
C ARG A 261 34.07 1.29 -2.06
N ALA A 262 33.11 0.49 -1.61
CA ALA A 262 32.62 -0.64 -2.39
C ALA A 262 31.98 -0.19 -3.72
N LEU A 263 31.14 0.84 -3.70
CA LEU A 263 30.49 1.36 -4.91
C LEU A 263 31.50 1.98 -5.89
N ARG A 264 32.51 2.71 -5.39
CA ARG A 264 33.61 3.23 -6.22
C ARG A 264 34.38 2.10 -6.91
N LEU A 265 34.68 1.02 -6.17
CA LEU A 265 35.34 -0.15 -6.75
C LEU A 265 34.48 -0.83 -7.82
N CYS A 266 33.17 -0.96 -7.61
CA CYS A 266 32.26 -1.49 -8.63
C CYS A 266 32.27 -0.63 -9.91
N ALA A 267 32.08 0.68 -9.77
CA ALA A 267 32.05 1.61 -10.89
C ALA A 267 33.38 1.64 -11.67
N LYS A 268 34.51 1.70 -10.96
CA LYS A 268 35.86 1.65 -11.53
C LYS A 268 36.09 0.40 -12.38
N ASN A 269 35.48 -0.73 -11.99
CA ASN A 269 35.59 -2.00 -12.69
C ASN A 269 34.44 -2.25 -13.70
N GLY A 270 33.74 -1.20 -14.11
CA GLY A 270 32.77 -1.24 -15.20
C GLY A 270 31.47 -1.97 -14.86
N ILE A 271 31.07 -1.95 -13.59
CA ILE A 271 29.74 -2.38 -13.14
C ILE A 271 28.84 -1.13 -13.11
N THR A 272 27.88 -1.09 -14.02
CA THR A 272 27.06 0.12 -14.29
C THR A 272 25.67 0.06 -13.66
N GLU A 273 25.27 -1.09 -13.14
CA GLU A 273 23.95 -1.30 -12.53
C GLU A 273 24.14 -1.68 -11.06
N LEU A 274 23.99 -0.69 -10.18
CA LEU A 274 24.20 -0.81 -8.74
C LEU A 274 22.84 -0.79 -8.01
N SER A 275 22.81 -1.33 -6.81
CA SER A 275 21.68 -1.16 -5.89
C SER A 275 22.12 -1.43 -4.47
N ASN A 276 21.31 -1.02 -3.51
CA ASN A 276 21.54 -1.32 -2.12
C ASN A 276 20.26 -1.68 -1.38
N TYR A 277 20.38 -2.63 -0.47
CA TYR A 277 19.40 -2.86 0.57
C TYR A 277 19.65 -1.88 1.72
N VAL A 278 18.58 -1.28 2.23
CA VAL A 278 18.63 -0.28 3.30
C VAL A 278 17.63 -0.69 4.38
N LEU A 279 18.11 -1.41 5.39
CA LEU A 279 17.29 -1.82 6.53
C LEU A 279 16.91 -0.62 7.39
N TYR A 280 15.64 -0.40 7.70
CA TYR A 280 15.20 0.64 8.63
C TYR A 280 14.35 0.07 9.76
N ASN A 281 14.08 0.84 10.81
CA ASN A 281 13.24 0.42 11.95
C ASN A 281 13.87 -0.68 12.83
N SER A 282 15.19 -0.86 12.77
CA SER A 282 15.93 -1.84 13.57
C SER A 282 16.30 -1.30 14.95
N GLU A 283 16.33 -2.18 15.96
CA GLU A 283 17.00 -1.90 17.24
C GLU A 283 18.53 -1.82 17.10
N ASP A 284 19.20 -1.51 18.19
CA ASP A 284 20.65 -1.65 18.26
C ASP A 284 21.02 -3.14 18.16
N PHE A 285 21.98 -3.45 17.28
CA PHE A 285 22.39 -4.82 17.01
C PHE A 285 23.90 -4.97 16.96
N GLY A 286 24.37 -6.18 17.26
CA GLY A 286 25.73 -6.61 16.93
C GLY A 286 25.78 -7.28 15.56
N GLY A 287 26.92 -7.17 14.87
CA GLY A 287 27.15 -7.87 13.60
C GLY A 287 28.51 -7.50 13.03
N LYS A 288 29.08 -8.39 12.20
CA LYS A 288 30.37 -8.16 11.53
C LYS A 288 31.52 -7.76 12.49
N GLY A 289 31.46 -8.20 13.75
CA GLY A 289 32.44 -7.86 14.78
C GLY A 289 32.32 -6.44 15.37
N LYS A 290 31.23 -5.72 15.09
CA LYS A 290 30.96 -4.39 15.66
C LYS A 290 29.52 -4.24 16.15
N LYS A 291 29.22 -3.10 16.77
CA LYS A 291 27.88 -2.71 17.22
C LYS A 291 27.32 -1.62 16.31
N TYR A 292 26.01 -1.63 16.15
CA TYR A 292 25.23 -0.66 15.39
C TYR A 292 24.15 -0.08 16.29
N HIS A 293 23.89 1.22 16.20
CA HIS A 293 22.82 1.86 16.97
C HIS A 293 21.44 1.56 16.38
N ALA A 294 20.39 1.82 17.16
CA ALA A 294 19.01 1.67 16.73
C ALA A 294 18.68 2.67 15.61
N ASP A 295 18.22 2.18 14.48
CA ASP A 295 18.06 2.98 13.25
C ASP A 295 17.06 4.12 13.45
N THR A 296 17.43 5.33 13.05
CA THR A 296 16.57 6.52 13.12
C THR A 296 15.99 6.89 11.74
N PRO A 297 14.94 7.72 11.67
CA PRO A 297 14.50 8.31 10.40
C PRO A 297 15.61 9.04 9.64
N ALA A 298 16.51 9.73 10.35
CA ALA A 298 17.65 10.40 9.74
C ALA A 298 18.62 9.40 9.08
N ASP A 299 18.90 8.27 9.74
CA ASP A 299 19.78 7.23 9.20
C ASP A 299 19.24 6.62 7.90
N LEU A 300 17.92 6.36 7.83
CA LEU A 300 17.29 5.90 6.58
C LEU A 300 17.44 6.96 5.48
N TYR A 301 17.14 8.22 5.78
CA TYR A 301 17.26 9.32 4.84
C TYR A 301 18.68 9.45 4.30
N ASP A 302 19.66 9.50 5.19
CA ASP A 302 21.06 9.73 4.86
C ASP A 302 21.62 8.60 4.01
N ARG A 303 21.30 7.33 4.29
CA ARG A 303 21.78 6.21 3.46
C ARG A 303 21.27 6.26 2.02
N MET A 304 20.02 6.69 1.82
CA MET A 304 19.47 6.90 0.48
C MET A 304 20.13 8.13 -0.20
N LYS A 305 20.30 9.22 0.53
CA LYS A 305 20.95 10.44 0.02
C LYS A 305 22.41 10.20 -0.38
N ILE A 306 23.19 9.53 0.47
CA ILE A 306 24.59 9.15 0.22
C ILE A 306 24.69 8.36 -1.09
N THR A 307 23.78 7.42 -1.34
CA THR A 307 23.79 6.63 -2.58
C THR A 307 23.55 7.51 -3.81
N LEU A 308 22.68 8.50 -3.74
CA LEU A 308 22.40 9.43 -4.84
C LEU A 308 23.56 10.41 -5.07
N ASP A 309 24.12 10.97 -4.00
CA ASP A 309 25.28 11.86 -4.09
C ASP A 309 26.48 11.12 -4.70
N LEU A 310 26.73 9.89 -4.24
CA LEU A 310 27.77 9.04 -4.79
C LEU A 310 27.48 8.71 -6.27
N LEU A 311 26.24 8.44 -6.64
CA LEU A 311 25.89 8.17 -8.04
C LEU A 311 26.24 9.35 -8.97
N ASP A 312 26.06 10.59 -8.52
CA ASP A 312 26.41 11.78 -9.29
C ASP A 312 27.94 11.87 -9.47
N GLU A 313 28.72 11.63 -8.41
CA GLU A 313 30.18 11.56 -8.47
C GLU A 313 30.67 10.45 -9.41
N LEU A 314 30.12 9.24 -9.27
CA LEU A 314 30.48 8.09 -10.09
C LEU A 314 30.17 8.32 -11.57
N ASN A 315 29.05 8.97 -11.90
CA ASN A 315 28.74 9.31 -13.28
C ASN A 315 29.68 10.40 -13.85
N ALA A 316 30.10 11.36 -13.04
CA ALA A 316 31.08 12.36 -13.47
C ALA A 316 32.46 11.73 -13.77
N GLU A 317 32.89 10.77 -12.95
CA GLU A 317 34.18 10.10 -13.07
C GLU A 317 34.19 8.98 -14.13
N TYR A 318 33.21 8.06 -14.07
CA TYR A 318 33.18 6.81 -14.86
C TYR A 318 32.05 6.76 -15.89
N GLY A 319 31.03 7.63 -15.79
CA GLY A 319 29.78 7.54 -16.56
C GLY A 319 29.83 8.02 -18.01
N LYS A 320 31.01 8.39 -18.54
CA LYS A 320 31.15 8.94 -19.91
C LYS A 320 30.83 7.93 -21.01
N ALA A 321 31.25 6.68 -20.84
CA ALA A 321 31.05 5.62 -21.83
C ALA A 321 29.67 4.96 -21.66
N GLU A 322 29.29 4.68 -20.42
CA GLU A 322 28.02 4.07 -20.07
C GLU A 322 27.53 4.69 -18.76
N ARG A 323 26.27 5.12 -18.75
CA ARG A 323 25.68 5.74 -17.55
C ARG A 323 25.57 4.70 -16.44
N ILE A 324 26.01 5.08 -15.24
CA ILE A 324 25.82 4.27 -14.04
C ILE A 324 24.43 4.56 -13.47
N ALA A 325 23.69 3.51 -13.14
CA ALA A 325 22.43 3.55 -12.43
C ALA A 325 22.60 2.95 -11.03
N ALA A 326 21.97 3.56 -10.03
CA ALA A 326 21.87 3.01 -8.69
C ALA A 326 20.47 3.25 -8.12
N PHE A 327 20.03 2.36 -7.23
CA PHE A 327 18.76 2.52 -6.54
C PHE A 327 18.77 1.84 -5.17
N SER A 328 18.07 2.47 -4.23
CA SER A 328 17.97 1.99 -2.84
C SER A 328 16.64 1.28 -2.60
N PHE A 329 16.70 0.16 -1.89
CA PHE A 329 15.55 -0.62 -1.45
C PHE A 329 15.40 -0.54 0.07
N PRO A 330 14.56 0.38 0.58
CA PRO A 330 14.21 0.39 1.99
C PRO A 330 13.47 -0.88 2.39
N MET A 331 13.98 -1.58 3.40
CA MET A 331 13.38 -2.78 3.96
C MET A 331 13.09 -2.56 5.43
N ARG A 332 11.83 -2.72 5.83
CA ARG A 332 11.45 -2.60 7.25
C ARG A 332 12.00 -3.79 8.01
N TYR A 333 12.75 -3.54 9.07
CA TYR A 333 13.11 -4.55 10.05
C TYR A 333 11.87 -5.09 10.74
N ILE A 334 11.76 -6.41 10.76
CA ILE A 334 10.79 -7.16 11.54
C ILE A 334 11.58 -8.24 12.31
N PRO A 335 11.41 -8.35 13.64
CA PRO A 335 12.07 -9.37 14.43
C PRO A 335 11.78 -10.77 13.91
N LEU A 336 12.76 -11.66 14.00
CA LEU A 336 12.62 -13.04 13.55
C LEU A 336 11.53 -13.80 14.32
N SER A 337 11.15 -13.35 15.51
CA SER A 337 10.08 -13.92 16.33
C SER A 337 8.70 -13.31 16.10
N ALA A 338 8.56 -12.28 15.26
CA ALA A 338 7.30 -11.57 15.10
C ALA A 338 6.31 -12.37 14.23
N HIS A 339 5.06 -12.53 14.71
CA HIS A 339 3.98 -13.18 13.97
C HIS A 339 3.24 -12.26 12.99
N GLU A 340 3.52 -10.96 13.06
CA GLU A 340 2.89 -9.93 12.22
C GLU A 340 3.89 -8.85 11.80
N ARG A 341 3.54 -8.09 10.75
CA ARG A 341 4.37 -7.00 10.20
C ARG A 341 4.33 -5.70 11.02
N GLY A 342 3.77 -5.75 12.23
CA GLY A 342 3.43 -4.58 13.06
C GLY A 342 4.60 -3.95 13.83
N TYR A 343 5.78 -4.58 13.87
CA TYR A 343 6.89 -4.17 14.75
C TYR A 343 7.33 -2.71 14.60
N VAL A 344 7.37 -1.97 15.69
CA VAL A 344 7.84 -0.57 15.76
C VAL A 344 9.12 -0.57 16.58
N GLY A 345 10.22 -0.12 15.97
CA GLY A 345 11.52 -0.03 16.63
C GLY A 345 11.60 1.17 17.58
N SER A 346 12.55 1.16 18.51
CA SER A 346 12.66 2.15 19.59
C SER A 346 12.81 3.60 19.16
N GLN A 347 13.35 3.86 17.96
CA GLN A 347 13.51 5.21 17.39
C GLN A 347 12.44 5.58 16.36
N TRP A 348 11.39 4.76 16.24
CA TRP A 348 10.30 4.93 15.29
C TRP A 348 8.96 4.95 16.01
N ASN A 349 7.94 5.43 15.30
CA ASN A 349 6.55 5.32 15.72
C ASN A 349 5.69 4.77 14.58
N ALA A 350 4.49 4.27 14.89
CA ALA A 350 3.61 3.65 13.91
C ALA A 350 3.28 4.60 12.75
N LYS A 351 3.15 5.91 13.04
CA LYS A 351 2.86 6.92 12.03
C LYS A 351 4.02 7.08 11.03
N PHE A 352 5.25 7.15 11.49
CA PHE A 352 6.41 7.29 10.62
C PHE A 352 6.55 6.07 9.71
N LEU A 353 6.36 4.86 10.26
CA LEU A 353 6.41 3.63 9.46
C LEU A 353 5.30 3.58 8.41
N ARG A 354 4.09 4.05 8.76
CA ARG A 354 2.99 4.18 7.80
C ARG A 354 3.30 5.22 6.71
N ALA A 355 3.94 6.33 7.07
CA ALA A 355 4.35 7.36 6.12
C ALA A 355 5.39 6.85 5.12
N VAL A 356 6.42 6.12 5.58
CA VAL A 356 7.41 5.47 4.69
C VAL A 356 6.72 4.52 3.71
N GLN A 357 5.81 3.67 4.20
CA GLN A 357 5.03 2.78 3.31
C GLN A 357 4.30 3.58 2.23
N ARG A 358 3.69 4.72 2.59
CA ARG A 358 2.96 5.55 1.64
C ARG A 358 3.88 6.20 0.60
N MET A 359 5.05 6.70 1.02
CA MET A 359 6.08 7.28 0.17
C MET A 359 6.72 6.26 -0.80
N LEU A 360 6.71 4.97 -0.46
CA LEU A 360 7.28 3.93 -1.32
C LEU A 360 6.31 3.40 -2.39
N VAL A 361 5.00 3.67 -2.29
CA VAL A 361 4.00 3.23 -3.27
C VAL A 361 4.35 3.62 -4.72
N PRO A 362 4.78 4.87 -5.02
CA PRO A 362 5.14 5.28 -6.37
C PRO A 362 6.32 4.49 -6.97
N THR A 363 7.21 3.94 -6.13
CA THR A 363 8.38 3.17 -6.58
C THR A 363 8.02 1.82 -7.20
N GLN A 364 6.81 1.30 -6.92
CA GLN A 364 6.35 -0.03 -7.38
C GLN A 364 7.28 -1.18 -6.97
N GLY A 365 7.97 -1.02 -5.84
CA GLY A 365 8.96 -2.00 -5.39
C GLY A 365 10.21 -2.06 -6.28
N LYS A 366 10.48 -1.01 -7.06
CA LYS A 366 11.74 -0.85 -7.83
C LYS A 366 12.80 -0.06 -7.07
N GLY A 367 12.50 0.39 -5.85
CA GLY A 367 13.38 1.23 -5.04
C GLY A 367 13.43 2.70 -5.47
N VAL A 368 14.22 3.48 -4.75
CA VAL A 368 14.43 4.92 -4.92
C VAL A 368 15.62 5.14 -5.85
N CYS A 369 15.39 5.72 -7.03
CA CYS A 369 16.38 5.72 -8.13
C CYS A 369 16.75 7.09 -8.72
N SER A 370 16.02 8.18 -8.40
CA SER A 370 16.33 9.51 -8.95
C SER A 370 16.29 10.59 -7.88
N ARG A 371 17.21 11.56 -8.00
CA ARG A 371 17.29 12.72 -7.11
C ARG A 371 16.00 13.53 -7.09
N SER A 372 15.39 13.75 -8.27
CA SER A 372 14.15 14.51 -8.38
C SER A 372 12.96 13.82 -7.69
N PHE A 373 12.89 12.49 -7.74
CA PHE A 373 11.89 11.74 -6.99
C PHE A 373 12.20 11.76 -5.49
N PHE A 374 13.46 11.49 -5.12
CA PHE A 374 13.90 11.47 -3.72
C PHE A 374 13.61 12.78 -3.01
N GLU A 375 14.04 13.92 -3.55
CA GLU A 375 13.81 15.23 -2.93
C GLU A 375 12.33 15.61 -2.87
N ALA A 376 11.51 15.14 -3.83
CA ALA A 376 10.07 15.41 -3.84
C ALA A 376 9.31 14.59 -2.78
N ASP A 377 9.69 13.33 -2.57
CA ASP A 377 8.97 12.42 -1.67
C ASP A 377 9.55 12.40 -0.26
N PHE A 378 10.88 12.44 -0.14
CA PHE A 378 11.64 12.31 1.11
C PHE A 378 12.22 13.63 1.60
N GLY A 379 12.35 14.65 0.75
CA GLY A 379 12.83 15.99 1.15
C GLY A 379 14.31 16.23 0.91
N LYS A 380 14.77 17.45 1.19
CA LYS A 380 16.15 17.91 0.92
C LYS A 380 17.09 17.80 2.13
N SER A 381 16.54 17.48 3.30
CA SER A 381 17.28 17.20 4.52
C SER A 381 16.56 16.13 5.35
N ALA A 382 17.24 15.58 6.36
CA ALA A 382 16.63 14.68 7.33
C ALA A 382 15.45 15.37 8.07
N ASP A 383 15.54 16.68 8.33
CA ASP A 383 14.44 17.45 8.94
C ASP A 383 13.23 17.55 8.02
N ASP A 384 13.45 17.78 6.72
CA ASP A 384 12.37 17.72 5.73
C ASP A 384 11.73 16.33 5.71
N PHE A 385 12.54 15.27 5.84
CA PHE A 385 12.04 13.91 5.89
C PHE A 385 11.15 13.68 7.11
N VAL A 386 11.61 14.05 8.32
CA VAL A 386 10.81 13.96 9.55
C VAL A 386 9.52 14.76 9.42
N ARG A 387 9.59 15.98 8.88
CA ARG A 387 8.40 16.79 8.57
C ARG A 387 7.44 16.04 7.64
N PHE A 388 7.92 15.42 6.57
CA PHE A 388 7.07 14.65 5.67
C PHE A 388 6.54 13.36 6.27
N LEU A 389 7.27 12.71 7.18
CA LEU A 389 6.81 11.58 7.97
C LEU A 389 5.68 11.98 8.93
N SER A 390 5.74 13.20 9.45
CA SER A 390 4.69 13.81 10.26
C SER A 390 3.47 14.23 9.46
N MET A 391 3.44 14.21 8.12
CA MET A 391 2.28 14.69 7.36
C MET A 391 1.13 13.65 7.30
N PRO A 392 -0.16 14.01 7.35
CA PRO A 392 -1.28 13.08 7.17
C PRO A 392 -1.18 12.23 5.89
N GLU A 393 -1.56 10.95 5.95
CA GLU A 393 -1.38 10.00 4.83
C GLU A 393 -2.03 10.48 3.52
N LYS A 394 -3.24 11.06 3.60
CA LYS A 394 -3.95 11.62 2.44
C LYS A 394 -3.12 12.73 1.78
N LEU A 395 -2.47 13.57 2.58
CA LEU A 395 -1.65 14.66 2.08
C LEU A 395 -0.30 14.15 1.55
N ILE A 396 0.31 13.15 2.18
CA ILE A 396 1.49 12.44 1.63
C ILE A 396 1.18 11.94 0.22
N ALA A 397 0.04 11.27 0.04
CA ALA A 397 -0.39 10.72 -1.24
C ALA A 397 -0.60 11.77 -2.33
N ALA A 398 -1.00 12.97 -1.93
CA ALA A 398 -1.31 14.07 -2.83
C ALA A 398 -0.06 14.88 -3.22
N ARG A 399 1.09 14.64 -2.59
CA ARG A 399 2.36 15.28 -2.98
C ARG A 399 2.77 14.89 -4.41
N GLY A 400 3.68 15.67 -4.99
CA GLY A 400 4.17 15.46 -6.35
C GLY A 400 3.33 16.18 -7.40
N LYS A 401 3.39 15.71 -8.65
CA LYS A 401 2.74 16.35 -9.80
C LYS A 401 1.60 15.50 -10.33
N ILE A 402 0.48 16.14 -10.64
CA ILE A 402 -0.62 15.48 -11.36
C ILE A 402 -0.25 15.25 -12.82
N SER A 403 -0.63 14.09 -13.38
CA SER A 403 -0.40 13.73 -14.77
C SER A 403 -1.63 13.07 -15.39
N THR A 404 -1.85 13.30 -16.68
CA THR A 404 -2.83 12.55 -17.51
C THR A 404 -2.34 11.13 -17.83
N LYS A 405 -1.03 10.88 -17.68
CA LYS A 405 -0.39 9.58 -17.92
C LYS A 405 -0.14 8.80 -16.63
N SER A 406 -0.78 9.20 -15.53
CA SER A 406 -0.70 8.44 -14.28
C SER A 406 -1.21 7.01 -14.48
N ARG A 407 -0.63 6.05 -13.75
CA ARG A 407 -0.99 4.63 -13.86
C ARG A 407 -2.49 4.43 -13.59
N GLY A 408 -3.14 3.65 -14.45
CA GLY A 408 -4.59 3.40 -14.37
C GLY A 408 -5.47 4.55 -14.86
N LYS A 409 -4.87 5.63 -15.39
CA LYS A 409 -5.57 6.84 -15.86
C LYS A 409 -5.37 7.13 -17.36
N ALA A 410 -4.77 6.20 -18.10
CA ALA A 410 -4.52 6.38 -19.53
C ALA A 410 -5.80 6.50 -20.38
N SER A 411 -6.93 6.01 -19.87
CA SER A 411 -8.25 6.08 -20.51
C SER A 411 -9.20 7.08 -19.83
N GLU A 412 -8.68 7.98 -18.99
CA GLU A 412 -9.47 9.00 -18.30
C GLU A 412 -9.94 10.08 -19.29
N THR A 413 -11.21 10.47 -19.22
CA THR A 413 -11.74 11.57 -20.04
C THR A 413 -11.21 12.93 -19.56
N GLU A 414 -11.32 13.96 -20.39
CA GLU A 414 -10.92 15.32 -20.01
C GLU A 414 -11.69 15.83 -18.77
N GLU A 415 -12.99 15.51 -18.70
CA GLU A 415 -13.84 15.84 -17.56
C GLU A 415 -13.41 15.11 -16.28
N GLN A 416 -13.14 13.81 -16.37
CA GLN A 416 -12.63 13.03 -15.23
C GLN A 416 -11.27 13.54 -14.75
N PHE A 417 -10.40 13.93 -15.69
CA PHE A 417 -9.12 14.55 -15.37
C PHE A 417 -9.31 15.91 -14.67
N ALA A 418 -10.24 16.74 -15.14
CA ALA A 418 -10.55 18.03 -14.52
C ALA A 418 -11.06 17.87 -13.07
N ILE A 419 -11.96 16.91 -12.82
CA ILE A 419 -12.45 16.59 -11.47
C ILE A 419 -11.29 16.14 -10.57
N ARG A 420 -10.46 15.21 -11.06
CA ARG A 420 -9.30 14.72 -10.31
C ARG A 420 -8.28 15.83 -10.04
N LYS A 421 -8.08 16.73 -10.99
CA LYS A 421 -7.20 17.90 -10.87
C LYS A 421 -7.71 18.87 -9.81
N ALA A 422 -9.00 19.17 -9.80
CA ALA A 422 -9.60 20.02 -8.77
C ALA A 422 -9.43 19.41 -7.36
N GLY A 423 -9.61 18.10 -7.21
CA GLY A 423 -9.32 17.39 -5.96
C GLY A 423 -7.85 17.48 -5.54
N TRP A 424 -6.93 17.27 -6.48
CA TRP A 424 -5.50 17.39 -6.22
C TRP A 424 -5.08 18.82 -5.84
N GLU A 425 -5.60 19.85 -6.53
CA GLU A 425 -5.36 21.26 -6.21
C GLU A 425 -5.86 21.63 -4.82
N ARG A 426 -7.02 21.09 -4.41
CA ARG A 426 -7.55 21.23 -3.05
C ARG A 426 -6.62 20.60 -2.02
N ASP A 427 -6.10 19.41 -2.29
CA ASP A 427 -5.12 18.76 -1.40
C ASP A 427 -3.77 19.53 -1.36
N GLN A 428 -3.34 20.18 -2.45
CA GLN A 428 -2.16 21.06 -2.44
C GLN A 428 -2.31 22.23 -1.47
N LYS A 429 -3.49 22.88 -1.44
CA LYS A 429 -3.76 23.98 -0.51
C LYS A 429 -3.73 23.50 0.94
N LYS A 430 -4.27 22.31 1.23
CA LYS A 430 -4.17 21.69 2.55
C LYS A 430 -2.72 21.33 2.93
N ILE A 431 -1.90 20.90 1.98
CA ILE A 431 -0.45 20.69 2.20
C ILE A 431 0.24 22.02 2.55
N GLN A 432 -0.08 23.12 1.85
CA GLN A 432 0.47 24.44 2.16
C GLN A 432 0.08 24.90 3.57
N MET A 433 -1.19 24.74 3.94
CA MET A 433 -1.67 25.03 5.29
C MET A 433 -0.97 24.17 6.34
N TRP A 434 -0.88 22.86 6.10
CA TRP A 434 -0.20 21.93 7.00
C TRP A 434 1.27 22.31 7.21
N ASN A 435 2.00 22.65 6.13
CA ASN A 435 3.39 23.08 6.22
C ASN A 435 3.54 24.38 7.01
N SER A 436 2.64 25.35 6.78
CA SER A 436 2.64 26.62 7.52
C SER A 436 2.46 26.39 9.03
N LEU A 437 1.47 25.57 9.41
CA LEU A 437 1.21 25.25 10.81
C LEU A 437 2.34 24.43 11.43
N TYR A 438 2.92 23.48 10.69
CA TYR A 438 4.03 22.67 11.17
C TYR A 438 5.24 23.55 11.49
N THR A 439 5.60 24.48 10.60
CA THR A 439 6.70 25.43 10.85
C THR A 439 6.46 26.32 12.08
N GLN A 440 5.19 26.62 12.40
CA GLN A 440 4.84 27.43 13.57
C GLN A 440 4.94 26.68 14.91
N LEU A 441 5.10 25.34 14.91
CA LEU A 441 5.21 24.56 16.16
C LEU A 441 6.40 25.00 17.02
N GLY A 442 7.54 25.37 16.42
CA GLY A 442 8.75 25.72 17.17
C GLY A 442 9.15 24.58 18.10
N ASP A 443 9.21 24.85 19.41
CA ASP A 443 9.60 23.88 20.43
C ASP A 443 8.56 22.75 20.64
N GLU A 444 7.35 22.88 20.09
CA GLU A 444 6.26 21.89 20.21
C GLU A 444 6.38 20.69 19.23
N HIS A 445 7.47 20.61 18.45
CA HIS A 445 7.62 19.57 17.42
C HIS A 445 7.60 18.14 17.99
N GLU A 446 8.33 17.89 19.07
CA GLU A 446 8.41 16.56 19.68
C GLU A 446 7.05 16.14 20.29
N ASP A 447 6.40 17.07 21.00
CA ASP A 447 5.07 16.85 21.57
C ASP A 447 4.04 16.53 20.48
N PHE A 448 4.09 17.24 19.36
CA PHE A 448 3.21 16.95 18.23
C PHE A 448 3.50 15.59 17.57
N ILE A 449 4.77 15.19 17.44
CA ILE A 449 5.15 13.87 16.92
C ILE A 449 4.61 12.77 17.86
N ASN A 450 4.72 12.96 19.18
CA ASN A 450 4.17 12.04 20.17
C ASN A 450 2.65 11.94 20.07
N LEU A 451 1.95 13.07 19.89
CA LEU A 451 0.49 13.13 19.75
C LEU A 451 -0.04 12.31 18.55
N ILE A 452 0.72 12.22 17.46
CA ILE A 452 0.31 11.49 16.25
C ILE A 452 0.92 10.10 16.12
N GLY A 453 1.83 9.72 17.02
CA GLY A 453 2.76 8.60 16.85
C GLY A 453 2.11 7.23 16.79
N ASP A 454 0.96 7.05 17.44
CA ASP A 454 0.18 5.81 17.42
C ASP A 454 -0.53 5.54 16.09
N ASN A 455 -0.52 6.51 15.16
CA ASN A 455 -1.22 6.44 13.87
C ASN A 455 -2.74 6.21 14.01
N GLU A 456 -3.35 6.63 15.12
CA GLU A 456 -4.77 6.53 15.39
C GLU A 456 -5.42 7.90 15.61
N TYR A 457 -6.23 8.33 14.64
CA TYR A 457 -6.79 9.69 14.59
C TYR A 457 -8.26 9.75 14.97
N LEU A 458 -8.55 10.03 16.24
CA LEU A 458 -9.92 10.05 16.78
C LEU A 458 -10.40 11.49 17.02
N PRO A 459 -11.70 11.80 16.77
CA PRO A 459 -12.28 13.11 17.06
C PRO A 459 -12.07 13.59 18.50
N GLU A 460 -12.25 12.69 19.47
CA GLU A 460 -12.24 13.00 20.90
C GLU A 460 -10.86 13.49 21.37
N LYS A 461 -9.78 13.02 20.73
CA LYS A 461 -8.41 13.47 21.02
C LYS A 461 -8.24 14.97 20.81
N VAL A 462 -8.97 15.57 19.86
CA VAL A 462 -8.90 17.02 19.58
C VAL A 462 -9.31 17.87 20.79
N LEU A 463 -10.26 17.39 21.58
CA LEU A 463 -10.78 18.10 22.75
C LEU A 463 -9.73 18.19 23.88
N GLY A 464 -8.79 17.23 23.92
CA GLY A 464 -7.69 17.20 24.91
C GLY A 464 -6.45 18.00 24.51
N ILE A 465 -6.34 18.47 23.26
CA ILE A 465 -5.17 19.22 22.79
C ILE A 465 -5.25 20.65 23.29
N THR A 466 -4.28 21.09 24.10
CA THR A 466 -4.20 22.45 24.64
C THR A 466 -3.68 23.46 23.62
N SER A 467 -2.63 23.10 22.87
CA SER A 467 -2.01 23.95 21.85
C SER A 467 -2.95 24.19 20.67
N THR A 468 -3.18 25.47 20.35
CA THR A 468 -4.00 25.88 19.20
C THR A 468 -3.41 25.38 17.88
N ILE A 469 -2.08 25.39 17.72
CA ILE A 469 -1.39 24.98 16.49
C ILE A 469 -1.50 23.47 16.32
N GLN A 470 -1.18 22.70 17.37
CA GLN A 470 -1.33 21.24 17.34
C GLN A 470 -2.78 20.82 17.07
N ARG A 471 -3.76 21.53 17.63
CA ARG A 471 -5.18 21.25 17.39
C ARG A 471 -5.54 21.42 15.91
N LYS A 472 -5.13 22.53 15.30
CA LYS A 472 -5.34 22.80 13.86
C LYS A 472 -4.65 21.75 12.99
N LEU A 473 -3.42 21.37 13.32
CA LEU A 473 -2.71 20.29 12.64
C LEU A 473 -3.46 18.96 12.75
N TYR A 474 -3.91 18.59 13.95
CA TYR A 474 -4.58 17.32 14.20
C TYR A 474 -5.90 17.20 13.43
N ILE A 475 -6.64 18.30 13.28
CA ILE A 475 -7.86 18.35 12.45
C ILE A 475 -7.60 17.88 11.02
N LEU A 476 -6.42 18.17 10.44
CA LEU A 476 -6.04 17.74 9.09
C LEU A 476 -5.79 16.22 8.96
N TYR A 477 -5.74 15.46 10.07
CA TYR A 477 -5.64 14.00 10.07
C TYR A 477 -7.00 13.31 10.11
N LEU A 478 -8.04 14.01 10.56
CA LEU A 478 -9.37 13.43 10.63
C LEU A 478 -9.90 13.23 9.20
N THR A 479 -10.38 12.02 8.93
CA THR A 479 -11.23 11.79 7.75
C THR A 479 -12.45 12.71 7.82
N THR A 480 -13.02 13.12 6.70
CA THR A 480 -14.20 14.02 6.69
C THR A 480 -15.34 13.54 7.60
N PRO A 481 -15.74 12.25 7.63
CA PRO A 481 -16.75 11.77 8.58
C PRO A 481 -16.37 11.96 10.06
N ARG A 482 -15.09 11.80 10.40
CA ARG A 482 -14.55 12.02 11.76
C ARG A 482 -14.46 13.50 12.09
N LEU A 483 -14.13 14.35 11.12
CA LEU A 483 -14.19 15.80 11.30
C LEU A 483 -15.63 16.26 11.59
N VAL A 484 -16.63 15.75 10.86
CA VAL A 484 -18.04 16.06 11.14
C VAL A 484 -18.50 15.50 12.49
N ALA A 485 -17.98 14.33 12.91
CA ALA A 485 -18.22 13.80 14.25
C ALA A 485 -17.68 14.77 15.33
N LEU A 486 -16.45 15.27 15.17
CA LEU A 486 -15.85 16.28 16.05
C LEU A 486 -16.75 17.52 16.20
N LEU A 487 -17.33 18.02 15.10
CA LEU A 487 -18.20 19.21 15.15
C LEU A 487 -19.35 19.07 16.15
N GLY A 488 -19.95 17.88 16.24
CA GLY A 488 -21.02 17.60 17.20
C GLY A 488 -20.57 17.37 18.64
N MET A 489 -19.26 17.22 18.87
CA MET A 489 -18.68 17.04 20.22
C MET A 489 -18.26 18.37 20.87
N ILE A 490 -18.13 19.44 20.07
CA ILE A 490 -17.67 20.73 20.55
C ILE A 490 -18.84 21.53 21.13
N ASP A 491 -18.73 21.94 22.39
CA ASP A 491 -19.67 22.88 22.99
C ASP A 491 -19.58 24.24 22.29
N LYS A 492 -20.72 24.74 21.81
CA LYS A 492 -20.87 26.04 21.11
C LYS A 492 -20.39 27.23 21.94
N ASN A 493 -20.41 27.12 23.27
CA ASN A 493 -19.97 28.17 24.17
C ASN A 493 -18.47 28.08 24.51
N SER A 494 -17.78 27.03 24.05
CA SER A 494 -16.35 26.85 24.33
C SER A 494 -15.47 27.69 23.40
N PRO A 495 -14.29 28.14 23.85
CA PRO A 495 -13.28 28.75 22.96
C PRO A 495 -12.88 27.84 21.79
N THR A 496 -12.95 26.52 21.98
CA THR A 496 -12.69 25.51 20.95
C THR A 496 -13.63 25.65 19.76
N TYR A 497 -14.91 25.98 19.98
CA TYR A 497 -15.87 26.21 18.90
C TYR A 497 -15.39 27.33 17.95
N SER A 498 -15.05 28.50 18.51
CA SER A 498 -14.60 29.65 17.73
C SER A 498 -13.30 29.35 16.96
N ILE A 499 -12.34 28.66 17.60
CA ILE A 499 -11.07 28.27 16.98
C ILE A 499 -11.30 27.31 15.81
N VAL A 500 -12.09 26.25 16.02
CA VAL A 500 -12.35 25.24 14.99
C VAL A 500 -13.16 25.83 13.84
N LYS A 501 -14.17 26.65 14.16
CA LYS A 501 -14.99 27.32 13.15
C LYS A 501 -14.16 28.27 12.28
N ALA A 502 -13.36 29.15 12.90
CA ALA A 502 -12.46 30.05 12.16
C ALA A 502 -11.45 29.27 11.31
N PHE A 503 -10.88 28.18 11.85
CA PHE A 503 -9.94 27.37 11.09
C PHE A 503 -10.59 26.71 9.86
N ILE A 504 -11.79 26.16 9.98
CA ILE A 504 -12.47 25.45 8.88
C ILE A 504 -13.01 26.43 7.83
N ILE A 505 -13.54 27.58 8.24
CA ILE A 505 -14.20 28.54 7.33
C ILE A 505 -13.20 29.52 6.72
N GLU A 506 -12.29 30.07 7.53
CA GLU A 506 -11.47 31.22 7.13
C GLU A 506 -10.05 30.80 6.76
N GLU A 507 -9.40 29.98 7.59
CA GLU A 507 -7.99 29.62 7.38
C GLU A 507 -7.83 28.48 6.37
N CYS A 508 -8.64 27.42 6.48
CA CYS A 508 -8.59 26.23 5.64
C CYS A 508 -9.97 25.89 5.02
N PRO A 509 -10.53 26.77 4.18
CA PRO A 509 -11.87 26.60 3.57
C PRO A 509 -12.00 25.33 2.71
N ASP A 510 -10.89 24.71 2.32
CA ASP A 510 -10.90 23.44 1.60
C ASP A 510 -11.36 22.26 2.47
N LEU A 511 -11.24 22.33 3.81
CA LEU A 511 -11.90 21.40 4.72
C LEU A 511 -13.41 21.59 4.74
N TYR A 512 -13.88 22.85 4.72
CA TYR A 512 -15.30 23.15 4.65
C TYR A 512 -15.92 22.61 3.35
N LYS A 513 -15.21 22.75 2.21
CA LYS A 513 -15.63 22.13 0.95
C LYS A 513 -15.68 20.62 1.02
N ASP A 514 -14.70 19.96 1.64
CA ASP A 514 -14.73 18.51 1.84
C ASP A 514 -15.97 18.09 2.67
N ILE A 515 -16.35 18.89 3.67
CA ILE A 515 -17.57 18.68 4.47
C ILE A 515 -18.83 18.89 3.62
N LEU A 516 -18.91 19.96 2.82
CA LEU A 516 -20.04 20.19 1.93
C LEU A 516 -20.20 19.07 0.91
N ASP A 517 -19.10 18.58 0.33
CA ASP A 517 -19.11 17.49 -0.65
C ASP A 517 -19.66 16.19 -0.02
N ILE A 518 -19.20 15.82 1.18
CA ILE A 518 -19.72 14.60 1.83
C ILE A 518 -21.19 14.73 2.21
N VAL A 519 -21.63 15.93 2.65
CA VAL A 519 -23.03 16.17 2.97
C VAL A 519 -23.87 16.18 1.70
N ALA A 520 -23.43 16.79 0.59
CA ALA A 520 -24.24 16.86 -0.63
C ALA A 520 -24.26 15.56 -1.44
N GLU A 521 -23.11 14.89 -1.61
CA GLU A 521 -22.90 13.88 -2.65
C GLU A 521 -23.08 12.44 -2.15
N SER A 522 -22.99 12.20 -0.83
CA SER A 522 -23.12 10.83 -0.28
C SER A 522 -24.58 10.42 -0.08
N GLU A 523 -25.06 9.40 -0.80
CA GLU A 523 -26.40 8.85 -0.55
C GLU A 523 -26.50 8.03 0.75
N VAL A 524 -25.37 7.47 1.22
CA VAL A 524 -25.29 6.59 2.39
C VAL A 524 -24.57 7.32 3.52
N GLN A 525 -25.27 8.26 4.14
CA GLN A 525 -24.75 9.02 5.29
C GLN A 525 -25.19 8.42 6.60
N GLN A 526 -24.38 8.53 7.64
CA GLN A 526 -24.86 8.33 9.01
C GLN A 526 -25.69 9.55 9.45
N ASN A 527 -26.65 9.36 10.36
CA ASN A 527 -27.57 10.45 10.75
C ASN A 527 -26.84 11.65 11.36
N TYR A 528 -25.71 11.42 12.02
CA TYR A 528 -24.93 12.49 12.64
C TYR A 528 -24.30 13.45 11.62
N ILE A 529 -24.14 13.05 10.35
CA ILE A 529 -23.43 13.86 9.34
C ILE A 529 -24.16 15.19 9.11
N PHE A 530 -25.42 15.13 8.67
CA PHE A 530 -26.22 16.33 8.46
C PHE A 530 -26.55 17.04 9.79
N LYS A 531 -26.87 16.27 10.84
CA LYS A 531 -27.17 16.83 12.16
C LYS A 531 -26.03 17.74 12.66
N ASN A 532 -24.82 17.19 12.80
CA ASN A 532 -23.69 17.92 13.36
C ASN A 532 -23.29 19.09 12.45
N PHE A 533 -23.40 18.92 11.12
CA PHE A 533 -23.18 20.01 10.17
C PHE A 533 -24.14 21.18 10.40
N ALA A 534 -25.46 20.91 10.41
CA ALA A 534 -26.47 21.94 10.57
C ALA A 534 -26.43 22.58 11.96
N GLU A 535 -26.15 21.80 13.01
CA GLU A 535 -25.99 22.33 14.37
C GLU A 535 -24.76 23.25 14.50
N PHE A 536 -23.64 22.91 13.86
CA PHE A 536 -22.38 23.65 13.98
C PHE A 536 -22.34 24.90 13.10
N PHE A 537 -22.77 24.80 11.84
CA PHE A 537 -22.72 25.92 10.89
C PHE A 537 -24.01 26.74 10.84
N GLY A 538 -25.13 26.20 11.33
CA GLY A 538 -26.41 26.89 11.36
C GLY A 538 -26.97 27.20 9.97
N ARG A 539 -27.78 28.26 9.90
CA ARG A 539 -28.49 28.69 8.68
C ARG A 539 -27.53 28.98 7.52
N ASP A 540 -26.39 29.60 7.81
CA ASP A 540 -25.38 29.93 6.78
C ASP A 540 -24.82 28.66 6.13
N GLY A 541 -24.51 27.64 6.94
CA GLY A 541 -24.05 26.34 6.43
C GLY A 541 -25.09 25.65 5.55
N VAL A 542 -26.35 25.66 5.97
CA VAL A 542 -27.44 25.09 5.16
C VAL A 542 -27.63 25.89 3.86
N SER A 543 -27.45 27.22 3.88
CA SER A 543 -27.50 28.03 2.65
C SER A 543 -26.42 27.62 1.67
N ASP A 544 -25.19 27.41 2.15
CA ASP A 544 -24.08 26.95 1.31
C ASP A 544 -24.30 25.53 0.77
N LEU A 545 -24.90 24.64 1.57
CA LEU A 545 -25.31 23.31 1.13
C LEU A 545 -26.34 23.41 -0.01
N LEU A 546 -27.34 24.28 0.09
CA LEU A 546 -28.32 24.47 -0.97
C LEU A 546 -27.70 25.03 -2.25
N LYS A 547 -26.79 26.01 -2.15
CA LYS A 547 -26.04 26.51 -3.32
C LYS A 547 -25.28 25.38 -4.02
N ARG A 548 -24.76 24.40 -3.27
CA ARG A 548 -24.08 23.23 -3.84
C ARG A 548 -25.05 22.33 -4.61
N LEU A 549 -26.28 22.17 -4.14
CA LEU A 549 -27.30 21.34 -4.79
C LEU A 549 -27.88 21.92 -6.07
N VAL A 550 -27.71 23.21 -6.33
CA VAL A 550 -28.11 23.82 -7.61
C VAL A 550 -27.43 23.13 -8.81
N ILE A 551 -26.21 22.63 -8.63
CA ILE A 551 -25.45 21.92 -9.69
C ILE A 551 -26.20 20.66 -10.17
N SER A 552 -26.85 19.94 -9.26
CA SER A 552 -27.67 18.78 -9.57
C SER A 552 -29.15 19.12 -9.70
N ASP A 553 -29.50 20.41 -9.75
CA ASP A 553 -30.87 20.89 -9.73
C ASP A 553 -31.68 20.25 -8.58
N PHE A 554 -31.06 20.12 -7.41
CA PHE A 554 -31.62 19.49 -6.21
C PHE A 554 -32.06 18.02 -6.40
N ALA A 555 -31.56 17.32 -7.42
CA ALA A 555 -31.89 15.91 -7.71
C ALA A 555 -31.21 14.92 -6.74
N VAL A 556 -31.53 15.05 -5.44
CA VAL A 556 -30.95 14.28 -4.32
C VAL A 556 -32.03 13.81 -3.34
N ASP A 557 -33.07 13.15 -3.86
CA ASP A 557 -34.30 12.79 -3.12
C ASP A 557 -34.03 12.02 -1.80
N LYS A 558 -33.10 11.05 -1.82
CA LYS A 558 -32.74 10.25 -0.64
C LYS A 558 -32.17 11.13 0.47
N GLN A 559 -31.27 12.05 0.12
CA GLN A 559 -30.66 12.99 1.04
C GLN A 559 -31.69 13.96 1.60
N LEU A 560 -32.51 14.59 0.75
CA LEU A 560 -33.54 15.53 1.19
C LEU A 560 -34.54 14.88 2.14
N SER A 561 -34.99 13.65 1.85
CA SER A 561 -35.90 12.90 2.71
C SER A 561 -35.28 12.63 4.08
N LYS A 562 -34.00 12.26 4.08
CA LYS A 562 -33.25 12.01 5.29
C LYS A 562 -33.05 13.28 6.12
N TRP A 563 -32.69 14.39 5.48
CA TRP A 563 -32.49 15.67 6.16
C TRP A 563 -33.80 16.23 6.71
N ASP A 564 -34.92 16.08 6.01
CA ASP A 564 -36.25 16.45 6.52
C ASP A 564 -36.57 15.73 7.85
N MET A 565 -36.36 14.40 7.89
CA MET A 565 -36.55 13.63 9.12
C MET A 565 -35.64 14.10 10.26
N ILE A 566 -34.38 14.44 9.96
CA ILE A 566 -33.43 14.95 10.96
C ILE A 566 -33.85 16.35 11.42
N SER A 567 -34.20 17.25 10.49
CA SER A 567 -34.63 18.62 10.79
C SER A 567 -35.84 18.63 11.72
N LYS A 568 -36.84 17.78 11.46
CA LYS A 568 -38.02 17.64 12.33
C LYS A 568 -37.66 17.15 13.73
N LYS A 569 -36.72 16.21 13.83
CA LYS A 569 -36.27 15.66 15.13
C LYS A 569 -35.47 16.68 15.94
N GLU A 570 -34.61 17.44 15.29
CA GLU A 570 -33.66 18.36 15.94
C GLU A 570 -34.19 19.81 16.02
N GLY A 571 -35.41 20.07 15.53
CA GLY A 571 -36.08 21.38 15.62
C GLY A 571 -35.56 22.43 14.64
N ILE A 572 -35.04 22.02 13.47
CA ILE A 572 -34.58 22.91 12.41
C ILE A 572 -35.78 23.40 11.61
N GLY A 573 -36.34 24.56 11.97
CA GLY A 573 -37.58 25.09 11.40
C GLY A 573 -37.43 26.11 10.26
N TYR A 574 -36.22 26.57 9.95
CA TYR A 574 -36.00 27.59 8.92
C TYR A 574 -35.95 27.04 7.49
N ILE A 575 -36.15 25.74 7.30
CA ILE A 575 -36.11 25.06 5.99
C ILE A 575 -36.98 23.80 6.03
N ASP A 576 -37.63 23.49 4.91
CA ASP A 576 -38.43 22.27 4.74
C ASP A 576 -37.93 21.47 3.53
N PHE A 577 -37.12 20.44 3.80
CA PHE A 577 -36.55 19.62 2.74
C PHE A 577 -37.60 18.76 2.04
N GLU A 578 -38.73 18.45 2.69
CA GLU A 578 -39.84 17.77 2.02
C GLU A 578 -40.48 18.67 0.95
N LEU A 579 -40.62 19.98 1.20
CA LEU A 579 -41.10 20.92 0.19
C LEU A 579 -40.17 20.99 -1.03
N ILE A 580 -38.85 20.91 -0.81
CA ILE A 580 -37.86 20.83 -1.90
C ILE A 580 -38.04 19.54 -2.71
N ARG A 581 -38.35 18.41 -2.06
CA ARG A 581 -38.68 17.16 -2.77
C ARG A 581 -39.96 17.29 -3.58
N VAL A 582 -40.98 17.95 -3.04
CA VAL A 582 -42.23 18.23 -3.79
C VAL A 582 -41.92 19.06 -5.02
N TYR A 583 -41.16 20.15 -4.88
CA TYR A 583 -40.68 20.96 -6.00
C TYR A 583 -39.98 20.12 -7.07
N ARG A 584 -39.10 19.19 -6.69
CA ARG A 584 -38.45 18.28 -7.65
C ARG A 584 -39.44 17.48 -8.48
N ARG A 585 -40.56 17.05 -7.91
CA ARG A 585 -41.61 16.33 -8.67
C ARG A 585 -42.28 17.23 -9.72
N PHE A 586 -42.42 18.53 -9.45
CA PHE A 586 -42.94 19.49 -10.43
C PHE A 586 -41.95 19.69 -11.58
N VAL A 587 -40.64 19.73 -11.27
CA VAL A 587 -39.60 19.84 -12.30
C VAL A 587 -39.49 18.56 -13.13
N ASP A 588 -39.50 17.37 -12.49
CA ASP A 588 -39.42 16.07 -13.18
C ASP A 588 -40.58 15.84 -14.19
N LEU A 589 -41.71 16.55 -14.01
CA LEU A 589 -42.88 16.50 -14.89
C LEU A 589 -43.00 17.70 -15.85
N ASP A 590 -41.98 18.56 -15.94
CA ASP A 590 -41.99 19.77 -16.77
C ASP A 590 -43.21 20.68 -16.50
N VAL A 591 -43.63 20.78 -15.23
CA VAL A 591 -44.81 21.56 -14.84
C VAL A 591 -44.49 23.06 -14.83
N LEU A 592 -43.32 23.43 -14.34
CA LEU A 592 -42.88 24.83 -14.20
C LEU A 592 -42.26 25.33 -15.49
N SER A 593 -42.51 26.59 -15.85
CA SER A 593 -41.73 27.27 -16.89
C SER A 593 -40.29 27.51 -16.41
N LYS A 594 -39.39 27.85 -17.33
CA LYS A 594 -38.00 28.15 -17.00
C LYS A 594 -37.87 29.30 -15.99
N ASP A 595 -38.63 30.38 -16.19
CA ASP A 595 -38.60 31.53 -15.29
C ASP A 595 -39.14 31.18 -13.89
N GLU A 596 -40.20 30.38 -13.80
CA GLU A 596 -40.76 29.91 -12.53
C GLU A 596 -39.82 28.93 -11.81
N HIS A 597 -39.12 28.09 -12.58
CA HIS A 597 -38.09 27.21 -12.05
C HIS A 597 -36.94 28.02 -11.44
N ASP A 598 -36.43 29.04 -12.14
CA ASP A 598 -35.37 29.92 -11.65
C ASP A 598 -35.80 30.70 -10.40
N ILE A 599 -37.05 31.18 -10.35
CA ILE A 599 -37.63 31.85 -9.16
C ILE A 599 -37.77 30.87 -7.99
N ALA A 600 -38.26 29.65 -8.23
CA ALA A 600 -38.38 28.64 -7.18
C ALA A 600 -37.00 28.25 -6.61
N GLN A 601 -35.97 28.11 -7.46
CA GLN A 601 -34.60 27.90 -7.00
C GLN A 601 -34.11 29.06 -6.12
N LYS A 602 -34.43 30.31 -6.49
CA LYS A 602 -34.11 31.47 -5.66
C LYS A 602 -34.77 31.40 -4.28
N TYR A 603 -36.06 31.06 -4.20
CA TYR A 603 -36.74 30.90 -2.91
C TYR A 603 -36.16 29.75 -2.07
N ILE A 604 -35.74 28.65 -2.70
CA ILE A 604 -35.01 27.59 -1.99
C ILE A 604 -33.73 28.16 -1.37
N LEU A 605 -32.92 28.90 -2.13
CA LEU A 605 -31.65 29.47 -1.67
C LEU A 605 -31.82 30.50 -0.54
N GLU A 606 -32.91 31.28 -0.56
CA GLU A 606 -33.28 32.24 0.47
C GLU A 606 -33.96 31.57 1.70
N MET A 607 -34.31 30.29 1.54
CA MET A 607 -35.10 29.48 2.47
C MET A 607 -36.51 30.04 2.72
N ASP A 608 -37.09 30.68 1.71
CA ASP A 608 -38.47 31.19 1.75
C ASP A 608 -39.46 30.10 1.33
N MET A 609 -39.79 29.23 2.29
CA MET A 609 -40.68 28.09 2.05
C MET A 609 -42.11 28.51 1.73
N THR A 610 -42.55 29.69 2.18
CA THR A 610 -43.90 30.20 1.93
C THR A 610 -44.07 30.64 0.48
N GLU A 611 -43.14 31.43 -0.04
CA GLU A 611 -43.16 31.85 -1.45
C GLU A 611 -42.92 30.66 -2.39
N MET A 612 -42.06 29.72 -2.00
CA MET A 612 -41.88 28.47 -2.72
C MET A 612 -43.20 27.66 -2.80
N ALA A 613 -43.92 27.51 -1.69
CA ALA A 613 -45.20 26.81 -1.67
C ALA A 613 -46.27 27.54 -2.51
N SER A 614 -46.25 28.87 -2.52
CA SER A 614 -47.15 29.71 -3.32
C SER A 614 -47.01 29.40 -4.82
N ILE A 615 -45.78 29.34 -5.34
CA ILE A 615 -45.52 28.97 -6.75
C ILE A 615 -46.01 27.55 -7.07
N LEU A 616 -45.76 26.59 -6.18
CA LEU A 616 -46.18 25.21 -6.45
C LEU A 616 -47.71 25.06 -6.41
N ALA A 617 -48.39 25.81 -5.55
CA ALA A 617 -49.84 25.77 -5.40
C ALA A 617 -50.58 26.29 -6.64
N THR A 618 -50.05 27.30 -7.35
CA THR A 618 -50.68 27.81 -8.58
C THR A 618 -50.69 26.78 -9.71
N HIS A 619 -49.80 25.78 -9.66
CA HIS A 619 -49.64 24.75 -10.67
C HIS A 619 -50.13 23.37 -10.25
N ILE A 620 -50.82 23.25 -9.11
CA ILE A 620 -51.23 21.94 -8.56
C ILE A 620 -52.17 21.17 -9.51
N GLU A 621 -53.10 21.86 -10.18
CA GLU A 621 -54.02 21.25 -11.15
C GLU A 621 -53.27 20.72 -12.39
N LYS A 622 -52.29 21.50 -12.87
CA LYS A 622 -51.42 21.12 -13.99
C LYS A 622 -50.55 19.91 -13.63
N PHE A 623 -49.99 19.91 -12.41
CA PHE A 623 -49.24 18.78 -11.86
C PHE A 623 -50.10 17.52 -11.77
N GLU A 624 -51.33 17.60 -11.24
CA GLU A 624 -52.23 16.44 -11.14
C GLU A 624 -52.57 15.87 -12.53
N SER A 625 -52.86 16.73 -13.50
CA SER A 625 -53.17 16.34 -14.87
C SER A 625 -52.00 15.59 -15.54
N LEU A 626 -50.78 16.13 -15.42
CA LEU A 626 -49.58 15.51 -15.99
C LEU A 626 -49.17 14.22 -15.27
N LEU A 627 -49.34 14.16 -13.96
CA LEU A 627 -49.07 12.94 -13.18
C LEU A 627 -50.08 11.83 -13.53
N LEU A 628 -51.34 12.16 -13.83
CA LEU A 628 -52.35 11.20 -14.29
C LEU A 628 -52.08 10.69 -15.71
N SER A 629 -51.58 11.56 -16.61
CA SER A 629 -51.26 11.18 -18.00
C SER A 629 -50.00 10.32 -18.11
N ALA A 630 -48.99 10.55 -17.25
CA ALA A 630 -47.79 9.73 -17.15
C ALA A 630 -48.06 8.29 -16.66
N VAL A 631 -49.21 8.04 -16.03
CA VAL A 631 -49.62 6.74 -15.48
C VAL A 631 -50.43 5.90 -16.47
N ASP A 632 -51.08 6.51 -17.47
CA ASP A 632 -51.89 5.81 -18.47
C ASP A 632 -51.05 4.93 -19.45
N THR A 633 -49.72 5.02 -19.38
CA THR A 633 -48.76 4.25 -20.21
C THR A 633 -48.30 2.92 -19.59
N GLU A 634 -48.60 2.60 -18.32
CA GLU A 634 -48.20 1.32 -17.68
C GLU A 634 -49.39 0.42 -17.27
N LYS A 635 -49.25 -0.90 -17.46
CA LYS A 635 -50.29 -1.89 -17.15
C LYS A 635 -50.50 -2.05 -15.63
N GLY A 636 -51.42 -1.25 -15.07
CA GLY A 636 -51.85 -1.29 -13.65
C GLY A 636 -52.90 -0.23 -13.25
N GLN A 637 -53.85 0.07 -14.13
CA GLN A 637 -54.57 1.36 -14.21
C GLN A 637 -55.40 1.82 -12.98
N ALA A 638 -56.06 0.93 -12.23
CA ALA A 638 -56.97 1.35 -11.15
C ALA A 638 -56.26 1.65 -9.82
N VAL A 639 -55.21 0.88 -9.50
CA VAL A 639 -54.43 1.05 -8.28
C VAL A 639 -53.55 2.29 -8.40
N LEU A 640 -52.91 2.48 -9.56
CA LEU A 640 -52.05 3.64 -9.81
C LEU A 640 -52.83 4.97 -9.78
N LYS A 641 -54.02 5.06 -10.39
CA LYS A 641 -54.86 6.28 -10.28
C LYS A 641 -55.24 6.64 -8.84
N LYS A 642 -55.49 5.64 -7.99
CA LYS A 642 -55.77 5.85 -6.56
C LYS A 642 -54.52 6.32 -5.79
N VAL A 643 -53.35 5.79 -6.13
CA VAL A 643 -52.06 6.22 -5.58
C VAL A 643 -51.74 7.65 -6.02
N THR A 644 -51.95 7.99 -7.28
CA THR A 644 -51.76 9.35 -7.84
C THR A 644 -52.61 10.39 -7.10
N LYS A 645 -53.92 10.15 -6.94
CA LYS A 645 -54.79 11.03 -6.15
C LYS A 645 -54.35 11.16 -4.69
N THR A 646 -53.81 10.08 -4.11
CA THR A 646 -53.30 10.12 -2.73
C THR A 646 -52.04 11.00 -2.65
N ILE A 647 -51.13 10.90 -3.62
CA ILE A 647 -49.91 11.71 -3.71
C ILE A 647 -50.27 13.19 -3.87
N THR A 648 -51.14 13.53 -4.83
CA THR A 648 -51.58 14.93 -5.06
C THR A 648 -52.24 15.50 -3.81
N LYS A 649 -53.12 14.74 -3.14
CA LYS A 649 -53.77 15.19 -1.90
C LYS A 649 -52.75 15.46 -0.77
N ASN A 650 -51.74 14.61 -0.63
CA ASN A 650 -50.69 14.82 0.37
C ASN A 650 -49.85 16.08 0.08
N ILE A 651 -49.54 16.33 -1.21
CA ILE A 651 -48.86 17.54 -1.65
C ILE A 651 -49.73 18.76 -1.38
N GLN A 652 -51.02 18.71 -1.71
CA GLN A 652 -51.95 19.81 -1.50
C GLN A 652 -52.05 20.19 0.00
N ILE A 653 -52.20 19.20 0.89
CA ILE A 653 -52.18 19.42 2.34
C ILE A 653 -50.86 20.07 2.79
N LYS A 654 -49.73 19.62 2.23
CA LYS A 654 -48.40 20.18 2.55
C LYS A 654 -48.28 21.65 2.13
N LEU A 655 -48.78 22.01 0.94
CA LEU A 655 -48.78 23.39 0.46
C LEU A 655 -49.73 24.26 1.28
N GLU A 656 -50.92 23.76 1.62
CA GLU A 656 -51.89 24.44 2.48
C GLU A 656 -51.30 24.74 3.87
N ASN A 657 -50.50 23.83 4.44
CA ASN A 657 -49.81 24.07 5.73
C ASN A 657 -48.79 25.22 5.70
N PHE A 658 -48.27 25.60 4.53
CA PHE A 658 -47.41 26.79 4.39
C PHE A 658 -48.19 28.07 4.09
N LEU A 659 -49.40 27.93 3.54
CA LEU A 659 -50.22 29.03 3.06
C LEU A 659 -51.34 29.44 4.06
N GLY A 660 -51.52 28.71 5.16
CA GLY A 660 -52.29 29.10 6.34
C GLY A 660 -51.42 28.96 7.60
N GLU A 661 -51.26 29.94 8.48
CA GLU A 661 -52.20 30.96 8.97
C GLU A 661 -52.18 32.28 8.17
N LYS A 662 -53.37 32.71 7.73
CA LYS A 662 -53.68 34.13 7.52
C LYS A 662 -54.55 34.61 8.67
#